data_AF-A0A819U1W1-F1
#
_entry.id   AF-A0A819U1W1-F1
#
_cell.length_a   1.000
_cell.length_b   1.000
_cell.length_c   1.000
_cell.angle_alpha   90.00
_cell.angle_beta   90.00
_cell.angle_gamma   90.00
#
_symmetry.space_group_name_H-M   'P 1'
#
loop_
_entity.id
_entity.type
_entity.pdbx_description
1 polymer ?
#
loop_
_entity_poly.entity_id
_entity_poly.type
_entity_poly.pdbx_seq_one_letter_code
_entity_poly.pdbx_strand_id
1 'polypeptide(L)'
;MSKNFDDLLLSKLFYSKDSIDKYIFDHSLRYTTEQLELWKILKICQLNVFFLVEIGTFTGYTSLAVALALPCDGKLITCDINDQYVRQDIWSKADVRNKMNLQIRPALKTLKDLTSIMSCRFLFFLLVIIHECFSSVHISPDRHQLQYSFARTASNRTHHRAKRWATSDIFHIFIHYDASVKKLLKDEQNLIKEAVDAATGYWSNAIRPKYKLHDRIRLTRQCPSRKMFIVENDYSVYYCSEKCLSETRCGDIIVPDEHLHQCHVCTRDKKCERIGSEGGGVDAEFILYVSAIETNRCEPVDTLATASFCQLEPDQDRPIAGNINVCPRRLRGDHNSIDFDRLVSTIKHEILHTLVFSSGLFAFFRDSNGDPFTERDPATRWPKIYDEKLQVYSPSDRVLKQIVRENWKTRSGTIDKITTMLVTPKVKAIVREHFGCPTLEGAELENQGSLGTALTHWEKRLFEHEIMTGTYTQESVISNLTLTLLEDSGWYDVSYDFGKPLLWGRNLGCDFVKTSCKEWIDSKLEKKENPYPFCVSSPKPNHSKRTCAYTHDKVVMCNLVEYADPIPAEYQIFDSLPNITDQNEIARFGGHVMLADYCPYNQELTYKNTNRDSRCYRSENQPPSRENYALEKFSPDSKCFDHGSIWEQYIDQCRRKRYIAPQAAGCYHFECISSKGFYINIGKDQYLCEYQGQNVTILSAEYDSVYAGTIICPDCQIICGSLNNFQCPSQPNFYPVQNVQQSNLRASIHNICKHLYKFNQLSIAF
;
A
#
# COMPACT_ATOMS: atom_id res chain seq x y z
N MET A 1 51.20 -16.44 -1.77
CA MET A 1 51.21 -15.40 -0.72
C MET A 1 49.86 -14.68 -0.67
N SER A 2 48.78 -15.37 -0.31
CA SER A 2 47.41 -14.82 -0.33
C SER A 2 46.59 -15.24 0.91
N LYS A 3 47.24 -15.34 2.07
CA LYS A 3 46.60 -15.69 3.35
C LYS A 3 46.91 -14.74 4.51
N ASN A 4 47.63 -13.64 4.27
CA ASN A 4 48.09 -12.75 5.35
C ASN A 4 47.42 -11.35 5.38
N PHE A 5 46.43 -11.06 4.52
CA PHE A 5 45.78 -9.73 4.53
C PHE A 5 44.54 -9.68 5.42
N ASP A 6 43.79 -10.78 5.54
CA ASP A 6 42.60 -10.84 6.41
C ASP A 6 42.96 -10.86 7.91
N ASP A 7 44.05 -11.53 8.30
CA ASP A 7 44.51 -11.61 9.69
C ASP A 7 45.12 -10.29 10.22
N LEU A 8 45.64 -9.44 9.33
CA LEU A 8 46.19 -8.13 9.72
C LEU A 8 45.09 -7.07 9.93
N LEU A 9 43.94 -7.22 9.25
CA LEU A 9 42.78 -6.34 9.41
C LEU A 9 41.99 -6.69 10.69
N LEU A 10 41.87 -7.99 10.99
CA LEU A 10 41.19 -8.48 12.19
C LEU A 10 41.96 -8.17 13.49
N SER A 11 43.29 -8.19 13.47
CA SER A 11 44.10 -7.95 14.68
C SER A 11 44.17 -6.48 15.12
N LYS A 12 43.94 -5.51 14.22
CA LYS A 12 43.90 -4.07 14.57
C LYS A 12 42.53 -3.57 15.02
N LEU A 13 41.45 -4.32 14.78
CA LEU A 13 40.09 -4.00 15.24
C LEU A 13 39.82 -4.44 16.69
N PHE A 14 40.75 -5.16 17.34
CA PHE A 14 40.60 -5.68 18.71
C PHE A 14 41.41 -4.89 19.76
N TYR A 15 41.64 -3.59 19.56
CA TYR A 15 42.01 -2.73 20.69
C TYR A 15 40.76 -2.33 21.49
N SER A 16 40.55 -3.06 22.58
CA SER A 16 39.54 -2.91 23.64
C SER A 16 38.15 -2.42 23.19
N LYS A 17 37.33 -3.38 22.75
CA LYS A 17 35.87 -3.26 22.61
C LYS A 17 35.22 -2.58 23.82
N ASP A 18 35.76 -2.81 25.02
CA ASP A 18 35.25 -2.25 26.28
C ASP A 18 35.45 -0.74 26.47
N SER A 19 36.36 -0.09 25.74
CA SER A 19 36.64 1.35 25.92
C SER A 19 35.78 2.25 25.03
N ILE A 20 35.32 1.74 23.88
CA ILE A 20 34.50 2.47 22.91
C ILE A 20 33.01 2.24 23.17
N ASP A 21 32.61 1.01 23.53
CA ASP A 21 31.21 0.68 23.85
C ASP A 21 30.70 1.47 25.08
N LYS A 22 31.59 1.84 26.02
CA LYS A 22 31.23 2.60 27.22
C LYS A 22 30.95 4.10 26.97
N TYR A 23 31.38 4.64 25.84
CA TYR A 23 31.17 6.06 25.49
C TYR A 23 30.06 6.29 24.46
N ILE A 24 29.50 5.22 23.88
CA ILE A 24 28.51 5.28 22.79
C ILE A 24 27.14 4.71 23.20
N PHE A 25 27.03 4.00 24.33
CA PHE A 25 25.75 3.44 24.79
C PHE A 25 25.12 4.23 25.94
N ASP A 26 24.30 5.22 25.58
CA ASP A 26 23.03 5.46 26.28
C ASP A 26 21.98 5.80 25.22
N HIS A 27 20.83 5.12 25.27
CA HIS A 27 19.72 5.07 24.32
C HIS A 27 19.74 3.92 23.30
N SER A 28 18.65 3.16 23.37
CA SER A 28 18.39 1.84 22.81
C SER A 28 17.93 1.90 21.35
N LEU A 29 18.75 1.40 20.44
CA LEU A 29 18.31 0.81 19.16
C LEU A 29 19.24 -0.38 18.88
N ARG A 30 18.74 -1.61 19.06
CA ARG A 30 19.47 -2.82 18.63
C ARG A 30 18.87 -3.32 17.32
N TYR A 31 19.79 -3.48 16.36
CA TYR A 31 19.69 -4.08 15.03
C TYR A 31 18.94 -3.31 13.94
N THR A 32 19.65 -2.40 13.26
CA THR A 32 19.38 -1.94 11.88
C THR A 32 20.62 -1.20 11.33
N THR A 33 20.77 -1.14 10.00
CA THR A 33 21.70 -0.26 9.23
C THR A 33 23.18 -0.64 9.03
N GLU A 34 23.89 -1.29 9.96
CA GLU A 34 25.37 -1.42 9.84
C GLU A 34 25.87 -2.35 8.70
N GLN A 35 25.12 -3.38 8.32
CA GLN A 35 25.57 -4.31 7.26
C GLN A 35 25.44 -3.74 5.84
N LEU A 36 24.44 -2.89 5.57
CA LEU A 36 24.22 -2.33 4.23
C LEU A 36 25.27 -1.27 3.87
N GLU A 37 25.68 -0.47 4.86
CA GLU A 37 26.71 0.57 4.70
C GLU A 37 28.10 -0.05 4.54
N LEU A 38 28.40 -1.15 5.23
CA LEU A 38 29.65 -1.90 5.05
C LEU A 38 29.82 -2.40 3.60
N TRP A 39 28.75 -2.86 2.95
CA TRP A 39 28.78 -3.32 1.55
C TRP A 39 28.99 -2.18 0.54
N LYS A 40 28.42 -0.99 0.78
CA LYS A 40 28.65 0.21 -0.06
C LYS A 40 30.11 0.69 0.05
N ILE A 41 30.67 0.63 1.25
CA ILE A 41 32.05 1.01 1.55
C ILE A 41 33.06 0.02 0.94
N LEU A 42 32.77 -1.29 0.98
CA LEU A 42 33.56 -2.31 0.30
C LEU A 42 33.65 -2.08 -1.22
N LYS A 43 32.65 -1.45 -1.82
CA LYS A 43 32.63 -1.08 -3.24
C LYS A 43 33.55 0.12 -3.54
N ILE A 44 33.73 1.06 -2.61
CA ILE A 44 34.68 2.20 -2.74
C ILE A 44 36.11 1.68 -2.89
N CYS A 45 36.49 0.68 -2.09
CA CYS A 45 37.80 0.02 -2.19
C CYS A 45 38.04 -0.64 -3.56
N GLN A 46 36.98 -1.15 -4.21
CA GLN A 46 37.08 -1.80 -5.53
C GLN A 46 37.11 -0.80 -6.69
N LEU A 47 36.61 0.43 -6.49
CA LEU A 47 36.47 1.45 -7.54
C LEU A 47 37.64 2.45 -7.60
N ASN A 48 38.64 2.31 -6.73
CA ASN A 48 39.86 3.14 -6.71
C ASN A 48 39.54 4.66 -6.63
N VAL A 49 38.62 5.02 -5.75
CA VAL A 49 38.15 6.41 -5.55
C VAL A 49 39.12 7.16 -4.63
N PHE A 50 39.59 8.33 -5.07
CA PHE A 50 40.53 9.18 -4.32
C PHE A 50 39.88 10.45 -3.75
N PHE A 51 38.67 10.78 -4.17
CA PHE A 51 37.97 12.00 -3.77
C PHE A 51 36.47 11.76 -3.68
N LEU A 52 35.83 12.16 -2.58
CA LEU A 52 34.40 11.98 -2.35
C LEU A 52 33.78 13.21 -1.68
N VAL A 53 32.52 13.48 -1.99
CA VAL A 53 31.71 14.52 -1.34
C VAL A 53 30.50 13.89 -0.67
N GLU A 54 30.37 14.06 0.64
CA GLU A 54 29.24 13.63 1.46
C GLU A 54 28.36 14.83 1.81
N ILE A 55 27.04 14.64 1.75
CA ILE A 55 26.03 15.65 2.11
C ILE A 55 25.23 15.10 3.30
N GLY A 56 25.39 15.73 4.46
CA GLY A 56 24.90 15.26 5.75
C GLY A 56 25.99 14.51 6.52
N THR A 57 26.69 15.20 7.42
CA THR A 57 27.74 14.63 8.28
C THR A 57 27.13 14.02 9.55
N PHE A 58 26.14 14.68 10.12
CA PHE A 58 25.54 14.39 11.43
C PHE A 58 26.59 14.03 12.50
N THR A 59 26.55 12.84 13.11
CA THR A 59 27.53 12.43 14.12
C THR A 59 28.89 12.04 13.54
N GLY A 60 29.01 11.91 12.21
CA GLY A 60 30.25 11.59 11.50
C GLY A 60 30.54 10.09 11.35
N TYR A 61 29.55 9.20 11.58
CA TYR A 61 29.72 7.75 11.47
C TYR A 61 30.02 7.30 10.03
N THR A 62 29.17 7.70 9.07
CA THR A 62 29.37 7.41 7.64
C THR A 62 30.66 8.05 7.14
N SER A 63 30.93 9.29 7.54
CA SER A 63 32.12 10.03 7.14
C SER A 63 33.41 9.35 7.63
N LEU A 64 33.40 8.81 8.86
CA LEU A 64 34.49 8.02 9.40
C LEU A 64 34.69 6.71 8.61
N ALA A 65 33.60 6.00 8.33
CA ALA A 65 33.65 4.72 7.63
C ALA A 65 34.15 4.87 6.18
N VAL A 66 33.72 5.92 5.48
CA VAL A 66 34.24 6.29 4.15
C VAL A 66 35.73 6.69 4.22
N ALA A 67 36.12 7.50 5.20
CA ALA A 67 37.52 7.94 5.33
C ALA A 67 38.50 6.80 5.65
N LEU A 68 38.04 5.76 6.35
CA LEU A 68 38.79 4.53 6.59
C LEU A 68 38.96 3.68 5.32
N ALA A 69 37.99 3.73 4.40
CA ALA A 69 38.04 2.99 3.13
C ALA A 69 38.78 3.72 2.00
N LEU A 70 38.90 5.04 2.07
CA LEU A 70 39.71 5.81 1.13
C LEU A 70 41.21 5.47 1.26
N PRO A 71 41.98 5.50 0.15
CA PRO A 71 43.44 5.36 0.20
C PRO A 71 44.10 6.47 1.07
N CYS A 72 45.38 6.32 1.40
CA CYS A 72 46.08 7.23 2.33
C CYS A 72 46.08 8.70 1.85
N ASP A 73 46.09 8.92 0.54
CA ASP A 73 46.01 10.21 -0.14
C ASP A 73 44.57 10.65 -0.47
N GLY A 74 43.58 9.83 -0.16
CA GLY A 74 42.18 10.10 -0.43
C GLY A 74 41.62 11.28 0.39
N LYS A 75 40.63 11.97 -0.18
CA LYS A 75 39.97 13.13 0.44
C LYS A 75 38.46 12.98 0.48
N LEU A 76 37.86 13.33 1.61
CA LEU A 76 36.42 13.41 1.81
C LEU A 76 36.05 14.85 2.18
N ILE A 77 35.26 15.51 1.34
CA ILE A 77 34.53 16.72 1.74
C ILE A 77 33.20 16.28 2.32
N THR A 78 32.90 16.62 3.56
CA THR A 78 31.59 16.34 4.17
C THR A 78 30.91 17.64 4.53
N CYS A 79 29.63 17.79 4.17
CA CYS A 79 28.88 19.02 4.33
C CYS A 79 27.77 18.84 5.35
N ASP A 80 27.64 19.78 6.28
CA ASP A 80 26.50 19.85 7.19
C ASP A 80 26.07 21.31 7.40
N ILE A 81 24.85 21.52 7.86
CA ILE A 81 24.33 22.86 8.16
C ILE A 81 24.76 23.35 9.56
N ASN A 82 25.11 22.42 10.47
CA ASN A 82 25.66 22.72 11.79
C ASN A 82 26.67 21.64 12.22
N ASP A 83 27.54 21.94 13.20
CA ASP A 83 28.52 20.99 13.74
C ASP A 83 28.17 20.47 15.13
N GLN A 84 26.96 20.75 15.64
CA GLN A 84 26.56 20.47 17.03
C GLN A 84 26.73 18.99 17.41
N TYR A 85 26.50 18.09 16.46
CA TYR A 85 26.60 16.65 16.66
C TYR A 85 27.87 16.04 16.06
N VAL A 86 28.66 16.81 15.30
CA VAL A 86 29.80 16.30 14.54
C VAL A 86 30.95 15.97 15.48
N ARG A 87 31.24 14.68 15.63
CA ARG A 87 32.31 14.18 16.51
C ARG A 87 33.67 14.17 15.82
N GLN A 88 34.19 15.36 15.49
CA GLN A 88 35.51 15.49 14.84
C GLN A 88 36.66 14.90 15.67
N ASP A 89 36.49 14.81 17.00
CA ASP A 89 37.46 14.18 17.90
C ASP A 89 37.69 12.69 17.58
N ILE A 90 36.67 12.00 17.05
CA ILE A 90 36.75 10.60 16.65
C ILE A 90 37.60 10.45 15.38
N TRP A 91 37.53 11.40 14.45
CA TRP A 91 38.34 11.36 13.22
C TRP A 91 39.84 11.47 13.51
N SER A 92 40.22 12.24 14.52
CA SER A 92 41.61 12.35 14.98
C SER A 92 42.08 11.08 15.69
N LYS A 93 41.22 10.47 16.52
CA LYS A 93 41.53 9.19 17.20
C LYS A 93 41.67 8.02 16.22
N ALA A 94 40.95 8.06 15.11
CA ALA A 94 41.01 7.05 14.05
C ALA A 94 42.09 7.33 12.99
N ASP A 95 42.92 8.36 13.17
CA ASP A 95 44.00 8.76 12.24
C ASP A 95 43.56 9.01 10.78
N VAL A 96 42.33 9.50 10.60
CA VAL A 96 41.77 9.84 9.28
C VAL A 96 41.45 11.34 9.13
N ARG A 97 41.67 12.15 10.17
CA ARG A 97 41.34 13.58 10.17
C ARG A 97 41.97 14.35 9.01
N ASN A 98 43.16 13.95 8.58
CA ASN A 98 43.90 14.49 7.43
C ASN A 98 43.22 14.23 6.06
N LYS A 99 42.30 13.27 5.98
CA LYS A 99 41.47 13.01 4.79
C LYS A 99 40.17 13.82 4.80
N MET A 100 39.75 14.33 5.95
CA MET A 100 38.44 14.93 6.20
C MET A 100 38.43 16.45 5.99
N ASN A 101 37.48 16.96 5.23
CA ASN A 101 37.22 18.39 5.05
C ASN A 101 35.74 18.69 5.33
N LEU A 102 35.44 19.07 6.57
CA LEU A 102 34.08 19.43 7.00
C LEU A 102 33.73 20.85 6.57
N GLN A 103 32.54 21.00 5.98
CA GLN A 103 32.01 22.26 5.48
C GLN A 103 30.68 22.58 6.19
N ILE A 104 30.73 23.49 7.16
CA ILE A 104 29.53 23.92 7.91
C ILE A 104 28.84 25.07 7.19
N ARG A 105 28.01 24.69 6.22
CA ARG A 105 27.20 25.58 5.37
C ARG A 105 26.25 24.73 4.53
N PRO A 106 25.15 25.32 3.99
CA PRO A 106 24.30 24.62 3.03
C PRO A 106 25.13 23.98 1.92
N ALA A 107 24.98 22.67 1.73
CA ALA A 107 25.82 21.88 0.81
C ALA A 107 25.83 22.46 -0.61
N LEU A 108 24.72 23.08 -1.06
CA LEU A 108 24.62 23.76 -2.35
C LEU A 108 25.67 24.87 -2.53
N LYS A 109 26.09 25.56 -1.46
CA LYS A 109 27.17 26.56 -1.54
C LYS A 109 28.53 25.89 -1.75
N THR A 110 28.82 24.83 -1.00
CA THR A 110 30.05 24.04 -1.16
C THR A 110 30.16 23.43 -2.56
N LEU A 111 29.06 22.90 -3.09
CA LEU A 111 29.03 22.33 -4.45
C LEU A 111 29.27 23.38 -5.53
N LYS A 112 28.70 24.59 -5.39
CA LYS A 112 28.98 25.71 -6.31
C LYS A 112 30.45 26.12 -6.31
N ASP A 113 31.08 26.18 -5.15
CA ASP A 113 32.52 26.47 -5.03
C ASP A 113 33.39 25.36 -5.65
N LEU A 114 32.95 24.11 -5.61
CA LEU A 114 33.66 22.98 -6.24
C LEU A 114 33.51 23.00 -7.77
N THR A 115 32.36 23.42 -8.30
CA THR A 115 32.14 23.51 -9.76
C THR A 115 32.99 24.57 -10.45
N SER A 116 33.50 25.58 -9.74
CA SER A 116 34.36 26.63 -10.32
C SER A 116 35.84 26.20 -10.46
N ILE A 117 36.22 25.04 -9.88
CA ILE A 117 37.61 24.55 -9.81
C ILE A 117 37.85 23.37 -10.78
N MET A 118 36.82 22.85 -11.45
CA MET A 118 36.90 21.54 -12.12
C MET A 118 37.10 21.63 -13.64
N SER A 119 38.38 21.57 -14.06
CA SER A 119 38.76 20.96 -15.33
C SER A 119 39.69 19.78 -15.05
N CYS A 120 39.36 18.61 -15.63
CA CYS A 120 40.02 17.29 -15.54
C CYS A 120 39.73 16.37 -14.33
N ARG A 121 39.18 15.19 -14.67
CA ARG A 121 39.15 13.89 -13.96
C ARG A 121 38.75 13.88 -12.47
N PHE A 122 37.46 13.99 -12.20
CA PHE A 122 36.87 13.48 -10.95
C PHE A 122 35.52 12.79 -11.22
N LEU A 123 35.38 11.54 -10.78
CA LEU A 123 34.09 10.83 -10.73
C LEU A 123 33.36 11.29 -9.46
N PHE A 124 32.19 11.91 -9.64
CA PHE A 124 31.31 12.30 -8.53
C PHE A 124 30.44 11.11 -8.10
N PHE A 125 30.45 10.77 -6.82
CA PHE A 125 29.40 9.97 -6.17
C PHE A 125 28.68 10.87 -5.17
N LEU A 126 27.39 11.11 -5.39
CA LEU A 126 26.52 11.86 -4.48
C LEU A 126 25.75 10.84 -3.63
N LEU A 127 26.12 10.69 -2.36
CA LEU A 127 25.31 9.95 -1.39
C LEU A 127 24.33 10.94 -0.74
N VAL A 128 23.09 10.90 -1.21
CA VAL A 128 21.97 11.63 -0.61
C VAL A 128 21.23 10.65 0.29
N ILE A 129 21.33 10.84 1.60
CA ILE A 129 20.47 10.14 2.56
C ILE A 129 19.21 11.00 2.73
N ILE A 130 18.21 10.76 1.89
CA ILE A 130 16.83 11.13 2.24
C ILE A 130 16.26 9.91 2.96
N HIS A 131 15.75 10.12 4.17
CA HIS A 131 14.89 9.15 4.83
C HIS A 131 13.54 9.16 4.10
N GLU A 132 13.47 8.56 2.90
CA GLU A 132 12.19 8.33 2.23
C GLU A 132 11.60 7.02 2.73
N CYS A 133 10.38 7.15 3.27
CA CYS A 133 9.54 6.03 3.64
C CYS A 133 9.12 5.28 2.37
N PHE A 134 9.22 3.96 2.42
CA PHE A 134 9.06 3.05 1.29
C PHE A 134 7.62 3.02 0.76
N SER A 135 7.47 3.04 -0.57
CA SER A 135 6.23 2.70 -1.27
C SER A 135 6.57 2.06 -2.61
N SER A 136 5.68 1.20 -3.10
CA SER A 136 5.85 0.37 -4.30
C SER A 136 6.21 1.20 -5.53
N VAL A 137 7.24 0.78 -6.25
CA VAL A 137 7.79 1.48 -7.42
C VAL A 137 7.21 0.86 -8.70
N HIS A 138 6.03 1.33 -9.15
CA HIS A 138 5.48 0.97 -10.48
C HIS A 138 5.85 2.00 -11.54
N ILE A 139 7.08 1.98 -12.04
CA ILE A 139 7.46 2.88 -13.13
C ILE A 139 6.65 2.48 -14.38
N SER A 140 5.72 3.34 -14.81
CA SER A 140 5.09 3.27 -16.14
C SER A 140 6.16 3.04 -17.21
N PRO A 141 5.85 2.31 -18.30
CA PRO A 141 6.80 2.09 -19.36
C PRO A 141 7.46 3.42 -19.76
N ASP A 142 8.79 3.51 -19.66
CA ASP A 142 9.56 4.68 -20.09
C ASP A 142 9.25 5.00 -21.57
N ARG A 143 9.58 6.20 -22.08
CA ARG A 143 9.60 6.58 -23.52
C ARG A 143 10.13 5.49 -24.42
N HIS A 144 11.03 4.72 -23.81
CA HIS A 144 11.82 3.63 -24.30
C HIS A 144 11.03 2.30 -24.43
N GLN A 145 9.75 2.26 -24.08
CA GLN A 145 8.86 1.09 -24.21
C GLN A 145 7.59 1.39 -25.02
N LEU A 146 7.25 2.68 -25.25
CA LEU A 146 6.13 3.14 -26.08
C LEU A 146 6.62 3.70 -27.43
N GLN A 147 5.95 3.37 -28.54
CA GLN A 147 6.48 3.48 -29.90
C GLN A 147 5.77 4.57 -30.74
N TYR A 148 6.49 5.33 -31.60
CA TYR A 148 6.01 6.59 -32.25
C TYR A 148 6.10 6.67 -33.79
N SER A 149 5.15 7.37 -34.44
CA SER A 149 5.27 8.26 -35.65
C SER A 149 4.45 7.95 -36.94
N PHE A 150 4.49 8.90 -37.91
CA PHE A 150 3.44 9.44 -38.82
C PHE A 150 2.98 8.63 -40.08
N ALA A 151 1.66 8.56 -40.40
CA ALA A 151 0.98 9.06 -41.63
C ALA A 151 -0.53 8.68 -41.74
N ARG A 152 -1.31 9.55 -42.40
CA ARG A 152 -2.79 9.62 -42.57
C ARG A 152 -3.48 8.38 -43.13
N THR A 153 -4.66 8.05 -42.57
CA THR A 153 -6.03 8.06 -43.16
C THR A 153 -6.94 7.07 -42.40
N ALA A 154 -8.23 7.43 -42.29
CA ALA A 154 -9.28 6.68 -41.61
C ALA A 154 -9.64 5.38 -42.37
N SER A 155 -9.72 4.24 -41.66
CA SER A 155 -10.21 2.98 -42.23
C SER A 155 -11.46 2.56 -41.47
N ASN A 156 -12.59 2.57 -42.18
CA ASN A 156 -13.85 1.91 -41.84
C ASN A 156 -13.62 0.40 -41.69
N ARG A 157 -13.39 -0.10 -40.46
CA ARG A 157 -13.65 -1.51 -40.13
C ARG A 157 -14.92 -1.57 -39.30
N THR A 158 -15.91 -2.32 -39.78
CA THR A 158 -17.15 -2.59 -39.07
C THR A 158 -16.87 -3.53 -37.91
N HIS A 159 -16.70 -2.98 -36.70
CA HIS A 159 -16.60 -3.77 -35.48
C HIS A 159 -17.98 -4.32 -35.12
N HIS A 160 -18.15 -5.64 -35.20
CA HIS A 160 -19.37 -6.28 -34.74
C HIS A 160 -19.38 -6.25 -33.21
N ARG A 161 -20.25 -5.41 -32.63
CA ARG A 161 -20.52 -5.37 -31.19
C ARG A 161 -20.91 -6.77 -30.70
N ALA A 162 -20.20 -7.30 -29.71
CA ALA A 162 -20.59 -8.55 -29.07
C ALA A 162 -22.03 -8.41 -28.54
N LYS A 163 -22.93 -9.31 -28.96
CA LYS A 163 -24.29 -9.36 -28.41
C LYS A 163 -24.24 -9.89 -26.98
N ARG A 164 -25.16 -9.40 -26.13
CA ARG A 164 -25.51 -9.79 -24.74
C ARG A 164 -24.81 -11.05 -24.21
N TRP A 165 -24.35 -10.98 -22.94
CA TRP A 165 -23.87 -12.08 -22.10
C TRP A 165 -24.42 -13.47 -22.51
N ALA A 166 -23.72 -14.13 -23.43
CA ALA A 166 -23.84 -15.57 -23.60
C ALA A 166 -22.91 -16.22 -22.59
N THR A 167 -23.35 -17.30 -21.96
CA THR A 167 -22.65 -18.03 -20.89
C THR A 167 -21.31 -18.65 -21.31
N SER A 168 -20.90 -18.55 -22.59
CA SER A 168 -19.77 -19.29 -23.17
C SER A 168 -18.50 -18.48 -23.49
N ASP A 169 -18.48 -17.15 -23.33
CA ASP A 169 -17.34 -16.31 -23.73
C ASP A 169 -16.53 -15.83 -22.52
N ILE A 170 -15.59 -16.66 -22.06
CA ILE A 170 -14.63 -16.36 -20.98
C ILE A 170 -13.51 -15.48 -21.55
N PHE A 171 -13.01 -14.48 -20.80
CA PHE A 171 -11.81 -13.74 -21.19
C PHE A 171 -10.58 -14.63 -20.99
N HIS A 172 -9.94 -15.07 -22.07
CA HIS A 172 -8.80 -15.98 -22.00
C HIS A 172 -7.50 -15.19 -21.85
N ILE A 173 -6.87 -15.35 -20.68
CA ILE A 173 -5.53 -14.85 -20.40
C ILE A 173 -4.55 -16.00 -20.62
N PHE A 174 -3.69 -15.89 -21.62
CA PHE A 174 -2.60 -16.83 -21.82
C PHE A 174 -1.42 -16.46 -20.93
N ILE A 175 -0.93 -17.42 -20.14
CA ILE A 175 0.17 -17.19 -19.20
C ILE A 175 1.46 -17.78 -19.76
N HIS A 176 2.49 -16.94 -19.92
CA HIS A 176 3.83 -17.38 -20.29
C HIS A 176 4.80 -17.22 -19.11
N TYR A 177 5.32 -18.34 -18.59
CA TYR A 177 6.31 -18.32 -17.51
C TYR A 177 7.74 -18.26 -18.06
N ASP A 178 8.47 -17.19 -17.68
CA ASP A 178 9.89 -17.04 -17.97
C ASP A 178 10.74 -18.16 -17.32
N ALA A 179 11.93 -18.39 -17.88
CA ALA A 179 12.89 -19.33 -17.35
C ALA A 179 13.29 -19.03 -15.88
N SER A 180 13.21 -17.78 -15.43
CA SER A 180 13.46 -17.38 -14.04
C SER A 180 12.58 -18.13 -13.04
N VAL A 181 11.30 -18.36 -13.38
CA VAL A 181 10.36 -19.06 -12.49
C VAL A 181 10.77 -20.53 -12.38
N LYS A 182 11.19 -21.15 -13.49
CA LYS A 182 11.66 -22.56 -13.52
C LYS A 182 12.93 -22.78 -12.70
N LYS A 183 13.71 -21.73 -12.40
CA LYS A 183 14.93 -21.78 -11.56
C LYS A 183 14.65 -21.72 -10.06
N LEU A 184 13.42 -21.45 -9.64
CA LEU A 184 13.01 -21.41 -8.22
C LEU A 184 12.86 -22.81 -7.62
N LEU A 185 12.74 -22.91 -6.30
CA LEU A 185 12.40 -24.16 -5.61
C LEU A 185 10.99 -24.63 -6.02
N LYS A 186 10.72 -25.94 -5.91
CA LYS A 186 9.46 -26.51 -6.40
C LYS A 186 8.23 -25.91 -5.68
N ASP A 187 8.33 -25.67 -4.39
CA ASP A 187 7.26 -25.08 -3.60
C ASP A 187 7.02 -23.60 -3.96
N GLU A 188 8.09 -22.84 -4.19
CA GLU A 188 8.01 -21.44 -4.69
C GLU A 188 7.35 -21.38 -6.07
N GLN A 189 7.70 -22.32 -6.96
CA GLN A 189 7.08 -22.42 -8.28
C GLN A 189 5.59 -22.71 -8.19
N ASN A 190 5.20 -23.66 -7.33
CA ASN A 190 3.79 -24.01 -7.15
C ASN A 190 3.02 -22.83 -6.55
N LEU A 191 3.58 -22.17 -5.53
CA LEU A 191 3.00 -20.98 -4.91
C LEU A 191 2.74 -19.86 -5.93
N ILE A 192 3.72 -19.51 -6.77
CA ILE A 192 3.53 -18.51 -7.82
C ILE A 192 2.45 -18.95 -8.81
N LYS A 193 2.49 -20.20 -9.27
CA LYS A 193 1.53 -20.70 -10.26
C LYS A 193 0.11 -20.69 -9.73
N GLU A 194 -0.12 -21.23 -8.54
CA GLU A 194 -1.42 -21.24 -7.89
C GLU A 194 -1.94 -19.82 -7.65
N ALA A 195 -1.07 -18.89 -7.24
CA ALA A 195 -1.48 -17.51 -7.01
C ALA A 195 -1.80 -16.76 -8.32
N VAL A 196 -1.02 -16.98 -9.38
CA VAL A 196 -1.29 -16.43 -10.72
C VAL A 196 -2.57 -17.02 -11.31
N ASP A 197 -2.79 -18.33 -11.17
CA ASP A 197 -4.01 -19.00 -11.66
C ASP A 197 -5.25 -18.48 -10.92
N ALA A 198 -5.17 -18.29 -9.60
CA ALA A 198 -6.26 -17.72 -8.81
C ALA A 198 -6.56 -16.25 -9.19
N ALA A 199 -5.52 -15.45 -9.44
CA ALA A 199 -5.67 -14.05 -9.82
C ALA A 199 -6.19 -13.88 -11.26
N THR A 200 -5.63 -14.60 -12.23
CA THR A 200 -6.10 -14.60 -13.62
C THR A 200 -7.49 -15.18 -13.72
N GLY A 201 -7.80 -16.27 -12.99
CA GLY A 201 -9.14 -16.84 -12.92
C GLY A 201 -10.20 -15.85 -12.44
N TYR A 202 -9.87 -14.97 -11.49
CA TYR A 202 -10.78 -13.88 -11.11
C TYR A 202 -11.06 -12.94 -12.30
N TRP A 203 -10.01 -12.44 -12.96
CA TRP A 203 -10.17 -11.49 -14.07
C TRP A 203 -10.83 -12.10 -15.30
N SER A 204 -10.50 -13.34 -15.66
CA SER A 204 -11.12 -14.09 -16.76
C SER A 204 -12.65 -14.21 -16.64
N ASN A 205 -13.16 -14.19 -15.40
CA ASN A 205 -14.59 -14.24 -15.11
C ASN A 205 -15.21 -12.85 -14.87
N ALA A 206 -14.46 -11.90 -14.32
CA ALA A 206 -14.94 -10.56 -13.97
C ALA A 206 -15.11 -9.64 -15.20
N ILE A 207 -14.31 -9.83 -16.25
CA ILE A 207 -14.32 -8.96 -17.44
C ILE A 207 -14.36 -9.73 -18.75
N ARG A 208 -14.78 -9.05 -19.82
CA ARG A 208 -14.73 -9.52 -21.20
C ARG A 208 -14.34 -8.37 -22.12
N PRO A 209 -13.60 -8.59 -23.21
CA PRO A 209 -13.29 -7.53 -24.14
C PRO A 209 -14.55 -7.16 -24.91
N LYS A 210 -14.79 -5.85 -25.06
CA LYS A 210 -15.96 -5.31 -25.76
C LYS A 210 -15.98 -5.70 -27.25
N TYR A 211 -14.80 -5.91 -27.82
CA TYR A 211 -14.59 -6.39 -29.17
C TYR A 211 -13.65 -7.60 -29.13
N LYS A 212 -14.07 -8.72 -29.72
CA LYS A 212 -13.20 -9.91 -29.83
C LYS A 212 -12.12 -9.68 -30.87
N LEU A 213 -10.91 -10.15 -30.57
CA LEU A 213 -9.88 -10.32 -31.56
C LEU A 213 -10.31 -11.40 -32.55
N HIS A 214 -10.22 -11.10 -33.84
CA HIS A 214 -10.57 -12.07 -34.90
C HIS A 214 -9.44 -13.06 -35.21
N ASP A 215 -8.22 -12.76 -34.74
CA ASP A 215 -7.00 -13.53 -35.00
C ASP A 215 -6.20 -13.73 -33.72
N ARG A 216 -5.29 -14.72 -33.75
CA ARG A 216 -4.29 -14.96 -32.70
C ARG A 216 -3.42 -13.74 -32.46
N ILE A 217 -3.19 -13.40 -31.19
CA ILE A 217 -2.30 -12.30 -30.79
C ILE A 217 -0.89 -12.59 -31.28
N ARG A 218 -0.33 -11.60 -31.99
CA ARG A 218 1.10 -11.51 -32.30
C ARG A 218 1.58 -10.14 -31.90
N LEU A 219 2.67 -10.09 -31.15
CA LEU A 219 3.24 -8.83 -30.69
C LEU A 219 4.19 -8.28 -31.75
N THR A 220 4.09 -6.98 -32.01
CA THR A 220 5.03 -6.33 -32.93
C THR A 220 6.44 -6.29 -32.31
N ARG A 221 7.44 -6.57 -33.14
CA ARG A 221 8.85 -6.48 -32.74
C ARG A 221 9.24 -5.04 -32.42
N GLN A 222 10.04 -4.85 -31.37
CA GLN A 222 10.57 -3.53 -31.00
C GLN A 222 11.58 -3.01 -32.04
N CYS A 223 11.71 -1.69 -32.19
CA CYS A 223 12.67 -1.06 -33.10
C CYS A 223 13.79 -0.31 -32.34
N PRO A 224 15.01 -0.18 -32.89
CA PRO A 224 16.13 0.52 -32.24
C PRO A 224 15.85 2.00 -31.98
N SER A 225 15.29 2.70 -32.98
CA SER A 225 14.89 4.11 -32.86
C SER A 225 13.55 4.26 -32.13
N ARG A 226 12.84 3.15 -31.85
CA ARG A 226 11.48 3.07 -31.29
C ARG A 226 10.44 3.90 -32.05
N LYS A 227 10.79 4.30 -33.29
CA LYS A 227 9.89 4.95 -34.22
C LYS A 227 9.18 3.88 -35.03
N MET A 228 7.89 3.72 -34.77
CA MET A 228 7.02 2.79 -35.45
C MET A 228 5.79 3.47 -35.97
N PHE A 229 5.35 3.08 -37.15
CA PHE A 229 4.20 3.68 -37.80
C PHE A 229 3.30 2.61 -38.38
N ILE A 230 2.02 2.94 -38.50
CA ILE A 230 1.06 2.13 -39.22
C ILE A 230 1.16 2.50 -40.69
N VAL A 231 1.19 1.50 -41.58
CA VAL A 231 1.22 1.73 -43.02
C VAL A 231 -0.22 1.86 -43.55
N GLU A 232 -0.43 2.80 -44.47
CA GLU A 232 -1.73 3.01 -45.13
C GLU A 232 -2.18 1.69 -45.80
N ASN A 233 -3.37 1.20 -45.43
CA ASN A 233 -3.96 -0.11 -45.77
C ASN A 233 -3.48 -1.36 -44.98
N ASP A 234 -2.57 -1.23 -44.01
CA ASP A 234 -2.21 -2.30 -43.06
C ASP A 234 -2.27 -1.78 -41.62
N TYR A 235 -3.50 -1.66 -41.09
CA TYR A 235 -3.78 -1.12 -39.75
C TYR A 235 -3.64 -2.16 -38.62
N SER A 236 -3.16 -3.36 -38.95
CA SER A 236 -3.04 -4.47 -38.00
C SER A 236 -1.69 -4.55 -37.30
N VAL A 237 -0.66 -3.91 -37.85
CA VAL A 237 0.74 -4.10 -37.38
C VAL A 237 1.50 -2.78 -37.46
N TYR A 238 2.46 -2.60 -36.54
CA TYR A 238 3.39 -1.48 -36.56
C TYR A 238 4.67 -1.80 -37.37
N TYR A 239 5.18 -0.83 -38.13
CA TYR A 239 6.39 -0.96 -38.94
C TYR A 239 7.53 -0.14 -38.37
N CYS A 240 8.73 -0.72 -38.28
CA CYS A 240 9.97 0.00 -37.94
C CYS A 240 10.45 0.89 -39.09
N SER A 241 11.04 2.04 -38.79
CA SER A 241 11.60 2.94 -39.83
C SER A 241 12.87 2.43 -40.51
N GLU A 242 13.60 1.52 -39.86
CA GLU A 242 14.94 1.08 -40.30
C GLU A 242 15.12 -0.44 -40.18
N LYS A 243 14.97 -0.98 -38.96
CA LYS A 243 15.07 -2.40 -38.68
C LYS A 243 14.34 -2.74 -37.38
N CYS A 244 13.99 -4.00 -37.17
CA CYS A 244 13.60 -4.48 -35.85
C CYS A 244 14.83 -4.80 -34.99
N LEU A 245 14.65 -4.79 -33.68
CA LEU A 245 15.59 -5.38 -32.73
C LEU A 245 15.55 -6.90 -32.85
N SER A 246 16.70 -7.52 -32.62
CA SER A 246 16.83 -8.98 -32.57
C SER A 246 16.04 -9.58 -31.41
N GLU A 247 15.93 -8.87 -30.30
CA GLU A 247 15.14 -9.25 -29.14
C GLU A 247 14.03 -8.24 -28.90
N THR A 248 12.81 -8.73 -28.67
CA THR A 248 11.68 -7.92 -28.21
C THR A 248 11.38 -8.28 -26.77
N ARG A 249 11.21 -7.26 -25.90
CA ARG A 249 11.02 -7.46 -24.47
C ARG A 249 9.67 -6.92 -23.97
N CYS A 250 9.10 -7.62 -23.00
CA CYS A 250 7.92 -7.23 -22.24
C CYS A 250 8.31 -7.21 -20.76
N GLY A 251 8.56 -6.01 -20.22
CA GLY A 251 9.31 -5.87 -18.98
C GLY A 251 10.73 -6.42 -19.13
N ASP A 252 11.15 -7.27 -18.19
CA ASP A 252 12.47 -7.91 -18.22
C ASP A 252 12.49 -9.22 -19.05
N ILE A 253 11.32 -9.66 -19.55
CA ILE A 253 11.13 -10.95 -20.23
C ILE A 253 11.37 -10.78 -21.73
N ILE A 254 12.15 -11.68 -22.32
CA ILE A 254 12.31 -11.78 -23.78
C ILE A 254 11.07 -12.49 -24.34
N VAL A 255 10.35 -11.83 -25.23
CA VAL A 255 9.17 -12.39 -25.88
C VAL A 255 9.60 -13.50 -26.86
N PRO A 256 9.03 -14.72 -26.77
CA PRO A 256 9.32 -15.79 -27.71
C PRO A 256 8.98 -15.41 -29.16
N ASP A 257 9.83 -15.81 -30.12
CA ASP A 257 9.60 -15.56 -31.54
C ASP A 257 8.26 -16.13 -32.05
N GLU A 258 7.75 -17.21 -31.43
CA GLU A 258 6.46 -17.79 -31.77
C GLU A 258 5.26 -16.88 -31.44
N HIS A 259 5.45 -15.91 -30.52
CA HIS A 259 4.44 -14.90 -30.17
C HIS A 259 4.61 -13.60 -30.97
N LEU A 260 5.66 -13.48 -31.79
CA LEU A 260 5.99 -12.24 -32.49
C LEU A 260 5.49 -12.24 -33.93
N HIS A 261 5.17 -11.05 -34.42
CA HIS A 261 5.10 -10.82 -35.85
C HIS A 261 6.47 -11.02 -36.51
N GLN A 262 6.49 -11.33 -37.81
CA GLN A 262 7.71 -11.15 -38.59
C GLN A 262 8.16 -9.68 -38.53
N CYS A 263 9.42 -9.39 -38.84
CA CYS A 263 9.90 -8.02 -38.76
C CYS A 263 9.30 -7.17 -39.88
N HIS A 264 8.53 -6.15 -39.51
CA HIS A 264 7.92 -5.21 -40.44
C HIS A 264 8.77 -3.94 -40.47
N VAL A 265 9.38 -3.63 -41.61
CA VAL A 265 10.20 -2.44 -41.81
C VAL A 265 9.59 -1.63 -42.94
N CYS A 266 9.49 -0.32 -42.77
CA CYS A 266 9.14 0.55 -43.87
C CYS A 266 9.99 1.82 -43.85
N THR A 267 10.61 2.11 -44.99
CA THR A 267 11.50 3.27 -45.13
C THR A 267 10.71 4.53 -45.48
N ARG A 268 11.34 5.72 -45.37
CA ARG A 268 10.70 7.01 -45.71
C ARG A 268 10.17 7.07 -47.14
N ASP A 269 10.76 6.32 -48.05
CA ASP A 269 10.33 6.21 -49.45
C ASP A 269 9.12 5.26 -49.64
N LYS A 270 8.44 4.87 -48.55
CA LYS A 270 7.32 3.92 -48.50
C LYS A 270 7.65 2.52 -49.05
N LYS A 271 8.93 2.16 -49.11
CA LYS A 271 9.34 0.77 -49.38
C LYS A 271 9.23 -0.01 -48.08
N CYS A 272 8.17 -0.81 -47.99
CA CYS A 272 7.91 -1.68 -46.85
C CYS A 272 8.33 -3.11 -47.17
N GLU A 273 9.03 -3.75 -46.24
CA GLU A 273 9.51 -5.12 -46.33
C GLU A 273 9.14 -5.91 -45.08
N ARG A 274 8.97 -7.22 -45.27
CA ARG A 274 8.70 -8.18 -44.20
C ARG A 274 9.87 -9.15 -44.14
N ILE A 275 10.56 -9.20 -43.01
CA ILE A 275 11.83 -9.92 -42.84
C ILE A 275 11.66 -11.02 -41.78
N GLY A 276 12.15 -12.22 -42.09
CA GLY A 276 12.16 -13.37 -41.19
C GLY A 276 10.86 -14.18 -41.23
N SER A 277 10.66 -15.01 -40.21
CA SER A 277 9.50 -15.88 -40.09
C SER A 277 8.40 -15.28 -39.21
N GLU A 278 7.15 -15.47 -39.62
CA GLU A 278 5.97 -15.12 -38.82
C GLU A 278 5.79 -16.13 -37.67
N GLY A 279 5.55 -15.66 -36.46
CA GLY A 279 5.23 -16.52 -35.32
C GLY A 279 3.87 -17.20 -35.45
N GLY A 280 3.68 -18.31 -34.73
CA GLY A 280 2.40 -19.01 -34.68
C GLY A 280 1.25 -18.22 -34.03
N GLY A 281 1.59 -17.19 -33.24
CA GLY A 281 0.65 -16.38 -32.47
C GLY A 281 0.02 -17.14 -31.30
N VAL A 282 -0.59 -16.39 -30.39
CA VAL A 282 -1.26 -16.91 -29.19
C VAL A 282 -2.77 -16.80 -29.35
N ASP A 283 -3.48 -17.90 -29.14
CA ASP A 283 -4.94 -17.94 -29.18
C ASP A 283 -5.53 -17.51 -27.82
N ALA A 284 -5.63 -16.20 -27.61
CA ALA A 284 -6.08 -15.59 -26.36
C ALA A 284 -6.52 -14.14 -26.59
N GLU A 285 -7.21 -13.54 -25.62
CA GLU A 285 -7.54 -12.11 -25.63
C GLU A 285 -6.51 -11.22 -24.92
N PHE A 286 -5.63 -11.83 -24.12
CA PHE A 286 -4.51 -11.16 -23.45
C PHE A 286 -3.35 -12.13 -23.17
N ILE A 287 -2.10 -11.65 -23.27
CA ILE A 287 -0.90 -12.42 -22.90
C ILE A 287 -0.28 -11.84 -21.63
N LEU A 288 -0.16 -12.67 -20.59
CA LEU A 288 0.51 -12.32 -19.34
C LEU A 288 1.87 -13.02 -19.25
N TYR A 289 2.95 -12.27 -19.32
CA TYR A 289 4.30 -12.78 -19.12
C TYR A 289 4.69 -12.71 -17.65
N VAL A 290 5.05 -13.84 -17.05
CA VAL A 290 5.34 -13.94 -15.61
C VAL A 290 6.80 -14.30 -15.39
N SER A 291 7.52 -13.45 -14.65
CA SER A 291 8.90 -13.66 -14.22
C SER A 291 9.04 -13.64 -12.71
N ALA A 292 10.23 -14.06 -12.26
CA ALA A 292 10.67 -14.01 -10.89
C ALA A 292 12.16 -13.64 -10.85
N ILE A 293 12.44 -12.39 -11.21
CA ILE A 293 13.78 -11.81 -11.32
C ILE A 293 13.96 -10.81 -10.18
N GLU A 294 15.08 -10.91 -9.48
CA GLU A 294 15.43 -9.92 -8.45
C GLU A 294 15.96 -8.67 -9.14
N THR A 295 15.17 -7.60 -9.13
CA THR A 295 15.50 -6.30 -9.74
C THR A 295 15.54 -5.20 -8.69
N ASN A 296 16.03 -4.01 -9.04
CA ASN A 296 16.01 -2.86 -8.12
C ASN A 296 14.58 -2.50 -7.68
N ARG A 297 13.55 -2.91 -8.45
CA ARG A 297 12.14 -2.71 -8.08
C ARG A 297 11.68 -3.60 -6.93
N CYS A 298 12.43 -4.67 -6.64
CA CYS A 298 12.21 -5.58 -5.51
C CYS A 298 12.92 -5.13 -4.21
N GLU A 299 13.78 -4.09 -4.29
CA GLU A 299 14.51 -3.56 -3.12
C GLU A 299 13.59 -3.01 -2.02
N PRO A 300 12.49 -2.26 -2.31
CA PRO A 300 11.60 -1.78 -1.27
C PRO A 300 11.02 -2.92 -0.42
N VAL A 301 10.94 -2.70 0.90
CA VAL A 301 10.63 -3.74 1.89
C VAL A 301 9.24 -4.37 1.70
N ASP A 302 8.31 -3.69 1.06
CA ASP A 302 6.93 -4.16 0.90
C ASP A 302 6.55 -4.59 -0.52
N THR A 303 7.46 -4.45 -1.50
CA THR A 303 7.17 -4.86 -2.88
C THR A 303 7.22 -6.39 -3.01
N LEU A 304 6.06 -7.00 -3.28
CA LEU A 304 5.96 -8.44 -3.56
C LEU A 304 6.00 -8.76 -5.05
N ALA A 305 5.44 -7.89 -5.88
CA ALA A 305 5.47 -8.00 -7.33
C ALA A 305 5.43 -6.61 -7.97
N THR A 306 5.75 -6.55 -9.25
CA THR A 306 5.58 -5.35 -10.08
C THR A 306 5.07 -5.74 -11.45
N ALA A 307 4.31 -4.86 -12.08
CA ALA A 307 3.74 -5.12 -13.38
C ALA A 307 3.69 -3.90 -14.29
N SER A 308 3.55 -4.18 -15.58
CA SER A 308 3.32 -3.15 -16.59
C SER A 308 2.70 -3.75 -17.84
N PHE A 309 1.93 -2.94 -18.57
CA PHE A 309 1.49 -3.31 -19.92
C PHE A 309 2.65 -3.24 -20.92
N CYS A 310 2.58 -4.01 -21.99
CA CYS A 310 3.65 -4.16 -22.97
C CYS A 310 3.27 -3.70 -24.37
N GLN A 311 2.03 -3.93 -24.80
CA GLN A 311 1.57 -3.50 -26.12
C GLN A 311 0.06 -3.30 -26.13
N LEU A 312 -0.38 -2.32 -26.91
CA LEU A 312 -1.77 -2.02 -27.17
C LEU A 312 -2.20 -2.58 -28.54
N GLU A 313 -3.47 -2.90 -28.65
CA GLU A 313 -4.15 -3.20 -29.91
C GLU A 313 -4.11 -1.97 -30.82
N PRO A 314 -3.65 -2.07 -32.09
CA PRO A 314 -3.46 -0.89 -32.95
C PRO A 314 -4.72 -0.07 -33.26
N ASP A 315 -5.90 -0.67 -33.24
CA ASP A 315 -7.17 -0.04 -33.61
C ASP A 315 -8.06 0.29 -32.40
N GLN A 316 -8.04 -0.54 -31.36
CA GLN A 316 -8.85 -0.35 -30.14
C GLN A 316 -8.10 0.31 -28.97
N ASP A 317 -6.79 0.47 -29.08
CA ASP A 317 -5.88 0.94 -28.01
C ASP A 317 -5.92 0.11 -26.71
N ARG A 318 -6.55 -1.06 -26.74
CA ARG A 318 -6.68 -1.95 -25.58
C ARG A 318 -5.36 -2.67 -25.29
N PRO A 319 -4.92 -2.81 -24.04
CA PRO A 319 -3.79 -3.68 -23.72
C PRO A 319 -4.03 -5.13 -24.16
N ILE A 320 -3.08 -5.69 -24.89
CA ILE A 320 -3.11 -7.10 -25.37
C ILE A 320 -1.99 -7.96 -24.78
N ALA A 321 -1.01 -7.34 -24.15
CA ALA A 321 0.02 -8.03 -23.40
C ALA A 321 0.52 -7.20 -22.22
N GLY A 322 0.92 -7.88 -21.16
CA GLY A 322 1.55 -7.30 -19.98
C GLY A 322 2.53 -8.25 -19.32
N ASN A 323 3.35 -7.73 -18.41
CA ASN A 323 4.27 -8.52 -17.61
C ASN A 323 4.00 -8.34 -16.12
N ILE A 324 4.30 -9.39 -15.36
CA ILE A 324 4.37 -9.37 -13.90
C ILE A 324 5.68 -10.02 -13.48
N ASN A 325 6.42 -9.34 -12.61
CA ASN A 325 7.61 -9.87 -11.97
C ASN A 325 7.36 -10.06 -10.47
N VAL A 326 7.39 -11.30 -9.99
CA VAL A 326 7.26 -11.64 -8.57
C VAL A 326 8.65 -11.65 -7.91
N CYS A 327 8.84 -10.90 -6.83
CA CYS A 327 10.15 -10.72 -6.21
C CYS A 327 10.59 -12.00 -5.46
N PRO A 328 11.62 -12.75 -5.93
CA PRO A 328 11.89 -14.09 -5.44
C PRO A 328 12.41 -14.12 -4.00
N ARG A 329 13.14 -13.10 -3.52
CA ARG A 329 13.58 -13.02 -2.11
C ARG A 329 12.41 -12.99 -1.13
N ARG A 330 11.24 -12.49 -1.54
CA ARG A 330 10.05 -12.41 -0.69
C ARG A 330 9.43 -13.78 -0.42
N LEU A 331 9.68 -14.75 -1.30
CA LEU A 331 9.16 -16.11 -1.19
C LEU A 331 9.98 -16.99 -0.22
N ARG A 332 11.16 -16.53 0.22
CA ARG A 332 12.20 -17.32 0.91
C ARG A 332 12.33 -17.08 2.43
N GLY A 333 11.41 -16.34 3.04
CA GLY A 333 11.52 -15.93 4.46
C GLY A 333 11.23 -17.05 5.47
N ASP A 334 12.16 -17.23 6.42
CA ASP A 334 12.07 -18.09 7.59
C ASP A 334 10.88 -17.65 8.48
N HIS A 335 9.87 -18.52 8.64
CA HIS A 335 8.69 -18.40 9.51
C HIS A 335 7.78 -17.13 9.35
N ASN A 336 6.58 -17.32 8.76
CA ASN A 336 5.35 -16.51 8.93
C ASN A 336 5.21 -15.09 8.31
N SER A 337 5.20 -14.84 6.99
CA SER A 337 4.74 -13.47 6.56
C SER A 337 4.07 -13.25 5.20
N ILE A 338 4.01 -14.21 4.28
CA ILE A 338 3.16 -14.07 3.09
C ILE A 338 2.06 -15.13 3.18
N ASP A 339 0.89 -14.69 3.64
CA ASP A 339 -0.35 -15.43 3.44
C ASP A 339 -0.60 -15.54 1.93
N PHE A 340 -0.99 -16.72 1.45
CA PHE A 340 -1.33 -16.98 0.05
C PHE A 340 -2.33 -15.94 -0.47
N ASP A 341 -3.30 -15.56 0.37
CA ASP A 341 -4.30 -14.54 0.06
C ASP A 341 -3.69 -13.16 -0.23
N ARG A 342 -2.61 -12.78 0.50
CA ARG A 342 -1.89 -11.53 0.25
C ARG A 342 -1.19 -11.56 -1.11
N LEU A 343 -0.53 -12.67 -1.44
CA LEU A 343 0.12 -12.82 -2.75
C LEU A 343 -0.91 -12.77 -3.89
N VAL A 344 -2.02 -13.49 -3.77
CA VAL A 344 -3.12 -13.46 -4.74
C VAL A 344 -3.67 -12.05 -4.89
N SER A 345 -3.89 -11.33 -3.79
CA SER A 345 -4.35 -9.94 -3.81
C SER A 345 -3.35 -9.03 -4.53
N THR A 346 -2.06 -9.15 -4.26
CA THR A 346 -1.03 -8.36 -4.96
C THR A 346 -0.98 -8.71 -6.45
N ILE A 347 -1.07 -9.98 -6.85
CA ILE A 347 -1.07 -10.33 -8.26
C ILE A 347 -2.34 -9.79 -8.96
N LYS A 348 -3.50 -9.78 -8.30
CA LYS A 348 -4.71 -9.15 -8.85
C LYS A 348 -4.51 -7.64 -9.08
N HIS A 349 -3.89 -6.95 -8.14
CA HIS A 349 -3.50 -5.54 -8.25
C HIS A 349 -2.55 -5.32 -9.43
N GLU A 350 -1.48 -6.12 -9.51
CA GLU A 350 -0.51 -6.05 -10.61
C GLU A 350 -1.15 -6.26 -11.98
N ILE A 351 -2.08 -7.21 -12.11
CA ILE A 351 -2.81 -7.44 -13.36
C ILE A 351 -3.60 -6.17 -13.77
N LEU A 352 -4.19 -5.42 -12.83
CA LEU A 352 -4.92 -4.18 -13.15
C LEU A 352 -4.02 -3.11 -13.77
N HIS A 353 -2.76 -2.99 -13.34
CA HIS A 353 -1.79 -2.11 -13.99
C HIS A 353 -1.51 -2.52 -15.44
N THR A 354 -1.63 -3.81 -15.76
CA THR A 354 -1.47 -4.29 -17.14
C THR A 354 -2.73 -4.12 -17.99
N LEU A 355 -3.92 -4.04 -17.37
CA LEU A 355 -5.21 -4.03 -18.07
C LEU A 355 -5.82 -2.64 -18.25
N VAL A 356 -5.70 -1.76 -17.25
CA VAL A 356 -6.39 -0.45 -17.29
C VAL A 356 -5.72 0.66 -16.48
N PHE A 357 -5.16 0.34 -15.32
CA PHE A 357 -4.82 1.34 -14.32
C PHE A 357 -3.33 1.69 -14.40
N SER A 358 -2.94 2.40 -15.44
CA SER A 358 -1.59 2.94 -15.56
C SER A 358 -1.66 4.33 -16.16
N SER A 359 -0.77 5.22 -15.71
CA SER A 359 -0.69 6.60 -16.24
C SER A 359 -0.42 6.62 -17.75
N GLY A 360 0.25 5.58 -18.28
CA GLY A 360 0.48 5.41 -19.71
C GLY A 360 -0.77 4.97 -20.51
N LEU A 361 -1.86 4.55 -19.85
CA LEU A 361 -3.07 4.02 -20.48
C LEU A 361 -4.20 5.04 -20.55
N PHE A 362 -4.29 6.01 -19.63
CA PHE A 362 -5.44 6.92 -19.55
C PHE A 362 -5.67 7.76 -20.81
N ALA A 363 -4.59 8.18 -21.47
CA ALA A 363 -4.72 8.93 -22.72
C ALA A 363 -5.36 8.09 -23.83
N PHE A 364 -5.34 6.76 -23.71
CA PHE A 364 -5.85 5.83 -24.70
C PHE A 364 -7.32 5.44 -24.51
N PHE A 365 -7.96 5.85 -23.42
CA PHE A 365 -9.35 5.51 -23.16
C PHE A 365 -10.29 5.97 -24.26
N ARG A 366 -11.37 5.20 -24.43
CA ARG A 366 -12.41 5.40 -25.44
C ARG A 366 -13.78 5.46 -24.79
N ASP A 367 -14.68 6.23 -25.38
CA ASP A 367 -16.04 6.33 -24.88
C ASP A 367 -16.90 5.10 -25.24
N SER A 368 -18.18 5.14 -24.86
CA SER A 368 -19.11 4.05 -25.08
C SER A 368 -19.33 3.70 -26.57
N ASN A 369 -19.08 4.63 -27.49
CA ASN A 369 -19.17 4.42 -28.93
C ASN A 369 -17.85 3.87 -29.52
N GLY A 370 -16.78 3.85 -28.74
CA GLY A 370 -15.44 3.46 -29.18
C GLY A 370 -14.60 4.64 -29.69
N ASP A 371 -15.09 5.87 -29.57
CA ASP A 371 -14.34 7.06 -29.97
C ASP A 371 -13.30 7.44 -28.89
N PRO A 372 -12.07 7.83 -29.27
CA PRO A 372 -11.06 8.27 -28.30
C PRO A 372 -11.54 9.47 -27.46
N PHE A 373 -11.37 9.38 -26.14
CA PHE A 373 -11.57 10.55 -25.27
C PHE A 373 -10.54 11.65 -25.54
N THR A 374 -9.30 11.25 -25.80
CA THR A 374 -8.17 12.13 -26.05
C THR A 374 -7.93 12.29 -27.54
N GLU A 375 -7.75 13.54 -27.98
CA GLU A 375 -7.54 13.84 -29.38
C GLU A 375 -6.31 13.10 -29.93
N ARG A 376 -6.50 12.44 -31.09
CA ARG A 376 -5.45 11.70 -31.77
C ARG A 376 -4.72 12.58 -32.79
N ASP A 377 -3.42 12.36 -32.91
CA ASP A 377 -2.66 12.88 -34.05
C ASP A 377 -3.15 12.18 -35.33
N PRO A 378 -3.56 12.91 -36.37
CA PRO A 378 -4.10 12.31 -37.59
C PRO A 378 -3.13 11.40 -38.35
N ALA A 379 -1.84 11.55 -38.10
CA ALA A 379 -0.79 10.76 -38.72
C ALA A 379 -0.45 9.52 -37.90
N THR A 380 -0.31 9.62 -36.58
CA THR A 380 0.08 8.45 -35.77
C THR A 380 -1.12 7.64 -35.28
N ARG A 381 -2.30 8.29 -35.14
CA ARG A 381 -3.47 7.83 -34.38
C ARG A 381 -3.25 7.71 -32.87
N TRP A 382 -2.10 8.12 -32.36
CA TRP A 382 -1.79 8.17 -30.92
C TRP A 382 -2.23 9.52 -30.33
N PRO A 383 -2.37 9.65 -29.00
CA PRO A 383 -2.66 10.94 -28.38
C PRO A 383 -1.67 12.02 -28.82
N LYS A 384 -2.16 13.24 -29.06
CA LYS A 384 -1.31 14.33 -29.60
C LYS A 384 -0.22 14.82 -28.67
N ILE A 385 -0.52 14.87 -27.37
CA ILE A 385 0.35 15.51 -26.37
C ILE A 385 1.12 14.41 -25.64
N TYR A 386 2.43 14.51 -25.67
CA TYR A 386 3.32 13.65 -24.92
C TYR A 386 4.08 14.46 -23.87
N ASP A 387 4.04 14.00 -22.62
CA ASP A 387 4.77 14.59 -21.51
C ASP A 387 6.17 13.96 -21.42
N GLU A 388 7.18 14.70 -21.86
CA GLU A 388 8.57 14.22 -21.82
C GLU A 388 9.13 14.07 -20.40
N LYS A 389 8.53 14.70 -19.39
CA LYS A 389 8.99 14.58 -17.99
C LYS A 389 8.43 13.31 -17.36
N LEU A 390 7.15 13.04 -17.57
CA LEU A 390 6.46 11.86 -17.04
C LEU A 390 6.61 10.62 -17.92
N GLN A 391 7.10 10.79 -19.16
CA GLN A 391 7.21 9.75 -20.17
C GLN A 391 5.89 9.06 -20.51
N VAL A 392 4.80 9.81 -20.52
CA VAL A 392 3.45 9.31 -20.85
C VAL A 392 2.72 10.29 -21.77
N TYR A 393 1.73 9.79 -22.49
CA TYR A 393 0.81 10.66 -23.23
C TYR A 393 -0.16 11.35 -22.27
N SER A 394 -0.36 12.64 -22.48
CA SER A 394 -1.26 13.43 -21.63
C SER A 394 -2.72 13.13 -22.02
N PRO A 395 -3.55 12.65 -21.08
CA PRO A 395 -4.97 12.47 -21.32
C PRO A 395 -5.68 13.82 -21.46
N SER A 396 -6.84 13.83 -22.11
CA SER A 396 -7.71 15.00 -22.13
C SER A 396 -8.40 15.26 -20.78
N ASP A 397 -8.93 16.47 -20.61
CA ASP A 397 -9.78 16.89 -19.47
C ASP A 397 -11.08 16.08 -19.32
N ARG A 398 -11.41 15.22 -20.30
CA ARG A 398 -12.53 14.27 -20.20
C ARG A 398 -12.16 13.02 -19.41
N VAL A 399 -10.87 12.71 -19.27
CA VAL A 399 -10.36 11.54 -18.53
C VAL A 399 -9.73 11.97 -17.23
N LEU A 400 -8.71 12.82 -17.26
CA LEU A 400 -8.07 13.37 -16.06
C LEU A 400 -8.26 14.87 -16.00
N LYS A 401 -8.58 15.40 -14.83
CA LYS A 401 -8.74 16.84 -14.62
C LYS A 401 -8.11 17.26 -13.31
N GLN A 402 -7.32 18.33 -13.35
CA GLN A 402 -6.85 18.98 -12.14
C GLN A 402 -7.96 19.86 -11.55
N ILE A 403 -8.23 19.68 -10.27
CA ILE A 403 -9.22 20.43 -9.51
C ILE A 403 -8.48 21.13 -8.37
N VAL A 404 -8.83 22.39 -8.11
CA VAL A 404 -8.30 23.13 -6.96
C VAL A 404 -9.32 23.04 -5.83
N ARG A 405 -8.89 22.57 -4.66
CA ARG A 405 -9.63 22.67 -3.40
C ARG A 405 -9.15 23.90 -2.66
N GLU A 406 -9.94 24.96 -2.74
CA GLU A 406 -9.70 26.22 -2.03
C GLU A 406 -9.89 26.02 -0.51
N ASN A 407 -9.19 26.82 0.29
CA ASN A 407 -9.31 26.84 1.74
C ASN A 407 -9.02 25.49 2.43
N TRP A 408 -8.13 24.68 1.87
CA TRP A 408 -7.73 23.39 2.46
C TRP A 408 -7.08 23.59 3.82
N LYS A 409 -7.76 23.17 4.89
CA LYS A 409 -7.35 23.42 6.28
C LYS A 409 -6.14 22.58 6.67
N THR A 410 -5.10 23.23 7.16
CA THR A 410 -3.90 22.62 7.77
C THR A 410 -3.72 23.19 9.19
N ARG A 411 -2.74 22.68 9.94
CA ARG A 411 -2.38 23.24 11.25
C ARG A 411 -1.92 24.70 11.15
N SER A 412 -1.20 25.04 10.08
CA SER A 412 -0.60 26.38 9.91
C SER A 412 -1.53 27.39 9.23
N GLY A 413 -2.77 27.02 8.89
CA GLY A 413 -3.74 27.89 8.24
C GLY A 413 -4.49 27.17 7.12
N THR A 414 -4.71 27.86 6.00
CA THR A 414 -5.38 27.30 4.82
C THR A 414 -4.48 27.43 3.60
N ILE A 415 -4.52 26.43 2.73
CA ILE A 415 -3.79 26.41 1.45
C ILE A 415 -4.74 26.06 0.30
N ASP A 416 -4.29 26.24 -0.94
CA ASP A 416 -4.97 25.68 -2.10
C ASP A 416 -4.36 24.30 -2.41
N LYS A 417 -5.16 23.24 -2.34
CA LYS A 417 -4.71 21.87 -2.70
C LYS A 417 -5.09 21.60 -4.16
N ILE A 418 -4.09 21.29 -4.99
CA ILE A 418 -4.31 20.81 -6.35
C ILE A 418 -4.46 19.29 -6.30
N THR A 419 -5.59 18.78 -6.79
CA THR A 419 -5.89 17.35 -6.85
C THR A 419 -6.11 16.91 -8.29
N THR A 420 -5.59 15.74 -8.66
CA THR A 420 -5.83 15.16 -9.98
C THR A 420 -6.94 14.12 -9.88
N MET A 421 -8.02 14.33 -10.63
CA MET A 421 -9.18 13.47 -10.60
C MET A 421 -9.37 12.73 -11.91
N LEU A 422 -9.77 11.46 -11.83
CA LEU A 422 -10.30 10.69 -12.93
C LEU A 422 -11.80 10.97 -13.05
N VAL A 423 -12.21 11.59 -14.17
CA VAL A 423 -13.51 12.25 -14.33
C VAL A 423 -14.42 11.61 -15.39
N THR A 424 -14.09 10.38 -15.82
CA THR A 424 -14.90 9.63 -16.78
C THR A 424 -16.34 9.41 -16.27
N PRO A 425 -17.33 9.26 -17.16
CA PRO A 425 -18.74 9.40 -16.79
C PRO A 425 -19.22 8.44 -15.70
N LYS A 426 -18.89 7.15 -15.77
CA LYS A 426 -19.36 6.17 -14.79
C LYS A 426 -18.54 6.19 -13.51
N VAL A 427 -17.23 6.41 -13.59
CA VAL A 427 -16.39 6.62 -12.40
C VAL A 427 -16.92 7.80 -11.59
N LYS A 428 -17.22 8.92 -12.25
CA LYS A 428 -17.87 10.08 -11.61
C LYS A 428 -19.21 9.71 -10.98
N ALA A 429 -20.05 8.93 -11.66
CA ALA A 429 -21.34 8.51 -11.10
C ALA A 429 -21.19 7.65 -9.85
N ILE A 430 -20.28 6.67 -9.87
CA ILE A 430 -20.14 5.71 -8.77
C ILE A 430 -19.50 6.33 -7.53
N VAL A 431 -18.55 7.26 -7.68
CA VAL A 431 -18.02 7.97 -6.50
C VAL A 431 -19.04 8.92 -5.88
N ARG A 432 -19.90 9.55 -6.68
CA ARG A 432 -20.99 10.39 -6.16
C ARG A 432 -21.97 9.56 -5.34
N GLU A 433 -22.32 8.38 -5.83
CA GLU A 433 -23.16 7.42 -5.12
C GLU A 433 -22.47 6.92 -3.85
N HIS A 434 -21.23 6.45 -3.96
CA HIS A 434 -20.45 5.90 -2.85
C HIS A 434 -20.35 6.87 -1.69
N PHE A 435 -19.89 8.11 -1.93
CA PHE A 435 -19.75 9.11 -0.88
C PHE A 435 -21.08 9.79 -0.50
N GLY A 436 -22.13 9.65 -1.29
CA GLY A 436 -23.35 10.46 -1.13
C GLY A 436 -23.10 11.95 -1.42
N CYS A 437 -22.22 12.27 -2.37
CA CYS A 437 -21.85 13.64 -2.74
C CYS A 437 -22.17 13.94 -4.22
N PRO A 438 -23.36 14.52 -4.55
CA PRO A 438 -23.78 14.76 -5.93
C PRO A 438 -22.88 15.72 -6.72
N THR A 439 -22.14 16.60 -6.04
CA THR A 439 -21.28 17.62 -6.66
C THR A 439 -19.85 17.15 -6.89
N LEU A 440 -19.49 15.92 -6.51
CA LEU A 440 -18.13 15.40 -6.68
C LEU A 440 -17.74 15.31 -8.17
N GLU A 441 -16.52 15.71 -8.49
CA GLU A 441 -16.06 15.93 -9.86
C GLU A 441 -15.46 14.67 -10.50
N GLY A 442 -15.02 13.71 -9.69
CA GLY A 442 -14.40 12.46 -10.13
C GLY A 442 -13.78 11.70 -8.95
N ALA A 443 -13.05 10.63 -9.25
CA ALA A 443 -12.26 9.90 -8.27
C ALA A 443 -10.85 10.49 -8.16
N GLU A 444 -10.40 10.81 -6.95
CA GLU A 444 -9.04 11.34 -6.71
C GLU A 444 -7.99 10.25 -6.97
N LEU A 445 -6.92 10.62 -7.68
CA LEU A 445 -5.74 9.79 -7.87
C LEU A 445 -4.68 10.15 -6.84
N GLU A 446 -3.91 9.14 -6.44
CA GLU A 446 -2.80 9.27 -5.50
C GLU A 446 -1.82 10.38 -5.92
N ASN A 447 -1.49 11.27 -4.98
CA ASN A 447 -0.60 12.42 -5.22
C ASN A 447 0.73 12.35 -4.45
N GLN A 448 0.94 11.30 -3.65
CA GLN A 448 2.17 11.05 -2.90
C GLN A 448 2.90 9.79 -3.40
N GLY A 449 4.09 9.56 -2.86
CA GLY A 449 4.95 8.45 -3.24
C GLY A 449 5.79 8.74 -4.50
N SER A 450 6.35 7.67 -5.07
CA SER A 450 7.24 7.77 -6.24
C SER A 450 6.44 8.01 -7.53
N LEU A 451 7.13 8.23 -8.66
CA LEU A 451 6.52 8.25 -10.00
C LEU A 451 5.70 6.98 -10.31
N GLY A 452 5.97 5.89 -9.61
CA GLY A 452 5.21 4.66 -9.75
C GLY A 452 4.07 4.45 -8.76
N THR A 453 3.82 5.42 -7.90
CA THR A 453 2.70 5.40 -6.96
C THR A 453 1.70 6.50 -7.34
N ALA A 454 2.21 7.71 -7.54
CA ALA A 454 1.39 8.86 -7.92
C ALA A 454 0.76 8.65 -9.32
N LEU A 455 -0.51 9.06 -9.45
CA LEU A 455 -1.33 8.94 -10.67
C LEU A 455 -1.63 7.50 -11.14
N THR A 456 -1.02 6.47 -10.58
CA THR A 456 -1.26 5.06 -10.96
C THR A 456 -2.15 4.33 -9.97
N HIS A 457 -2.65 5.01 -8.94
CA HIS A 457 -3.46 4.47 -7.86
C HIS A 457 -4.60 5.42 -7.49
N TRP A 458 -5.62 4.88 -6.83
CA TRP A 458 -6.62 5.67 -6.13
C TRP A 458 -6.01 6.30 -4.88
N GLU A 459 -6.48 7.51 -4.56
CA GLU A 459 -6.09 8.25 -3.36
C GLU A 459 -6.41 7.48 -2.07
N LYS A 460 -5.38 7.10 -1.32
CA LYS A 460 -5.55 6.20 -0.18
C LYS A 460 -6.33 6.83 0.96
N ARG A 461 -6.26 8.16 1.15
CA ARG A 461 -7.11 8.87 2.13
C ARG A 461 -8.60 8.63 1.90
N LEU A 462 -9.02 8.58 0.63
CA LEU A 462 -10.42 8.47 0.24
C LEU A 462 -10.89 7.06 -0.05
N PHE A 463 -9.97 6.15 -0.39
CA PHE A 463 -10.30 4.81 -0.86
C PHE A 463 -9.48 3.72 -0.15
N GLU A 464 -9.12 3.89 1.13
CA GLU A 464 -8.15 3.06 1.87
C GLU A 464 -8.15 1.56 1.52
N HIS A 465 -9.33 0.93 1.63
CA HIS A 465 -9.51 -0.52 1.44
C HIS A 465 -9.60 -0.96 -0.03
N GLU A 466 -9.51 -0.05 -1.00
CA GLU A 466 -9.55 -0.37 -2.41
C GLU A 466 -8.23 -1.03 -2.85
N ILE A 467 -8.34 -2.08 -3.68
CA ILE A 467 -7.18 -2.84 -4.15
C ILE A 467 -6.14 -1.98 -4.85
N MET A 468 -6.55 -0.94 -5.57
CA MET A 468 -5.69 -0.05 -6.35
C MET A 468 -5.24 1.19 -5.56
N THR A 469 -5.13 1.10 -4.23
CA THR A 469 -4.36 2.07 -3.45
C THR A 469 -2.87 1.69 -3.44
N GLY A 470 -1.97 2.68 -3.34
CA GLY A 470 -0.52 2.48 -3.54
C GLY A 470 0.23 1.67 -2.47
N THR A 471 -0.45 1.22 -1.42
CA THR A 471 0.10 0.33 -0.38
C THR A 471 -0.96 -0.63 0.15
N TYR A 472 -0.57 -1.89 0.35
CA TYR A 472 -1.41 -2.87 1.04
C TYR A 472 -1.37 -2.61 2.55
N THR A 473 -2.50 -2.26 3.14
CA THR A 473 -2.61 -2.00 4.59
C THR A 473 -3.49 -2.99 5.32
N GLN A 474 -4.55 -3.49 4.67
CA GLN A 474 -5.58 -4.39 5.23
C GLN A 474 -6.25 -5.20 4.10
N GLU A 475 -7.32 -5.95 4.42
CA GLU A 475 -8.15 -6.65 3.41
C GLU A 475 -8.55 -5.69 2.29
N SER A 476 -7.87 -5.83 1.16
CA SER A 476 -8.08 -5.01 -0.02
C SER A 476 -9.24 -5.58 -0.82
N VAL A 477 -10.17 -4.73 -1.22
CA VAL A 477 -11.35 -5.10 -1.98
C VAL A 477 -11.23 -4.61 -3.42
N ILE A 478 -11.61 -5.47 -4.36
CA ILE A 478 -11.88 -5.05 -5.74
C ILE A 478 -13.29 -4.48 -5.73
N SER A 479 -13.40 -3.16 -5.67
CA SER A 479 -14.69 -2.50 -5.54
C SER A 479 -15.33 -2.22 -6.90
N ASN A 480 -16.61 -1.85 -6.89
CA ASN A 480 -17.27 -1.39 -8.11
C ASN A 480 -16.59 -0.15 -8.71
N LEU A 481 -15.81 0.63 -7.95
CA LEU A 481 -15.03 1.76 -8.49
C LEU A 481 -14.01 1.29 -9.53
N THR A 482 -13.17 0.32 -9.18
CA THR A 482 -12.14 -0.22 -10.08
C THR A 482 -12.74 -1.02 -11.24
N LEU A 483 -13.80 -1.78 -10.98
CA LEU A 483 -14.56 -2.44 -12.04
C LEU A 483 -15.17 -1.42 -13.02
N THR A 484 -15.66 -0.28 -12.51
CA THR A 484 -16.18 0.79 -13.37
C THR A 484 -15.09 1.45 -14.20
N LEU A 485 -13.86 1.57 -13.68
CA LEU A 485 -12.72 2.07 -14.46
C LEU A 485 -12.40 1.16 -15.66
N LEU A 486 -12.43 -0.17 -15.46
CA LEU A 486 -12.31 -1.15 -16.55
C LEU A 486 -13.37 -0.92 -17.62
N GLU A 487 -14.61 -0.64 -17.22
CA GLU A 487 -15.71 -0.36 -18.16
C GLU A 487 -15.57 0.99 -18.87
N ASP A 488 -15.22 2.06 -18.13
CA ASP A 488 -15.04 3.42 -18.65
C ASP A 488 -13.80 3.59 -19.53
N SER A 489 -12.86 2.63 -19.48
CA SER A 489 -11.75 2.58 -20.44
C SER A 489 -12.22 2.41 -21.88
N GLY A 490 -13.43 1.88 -22.07
CA GLY A 490 -14.01 1.53 -23.37
C GLY A 490 -13.59 0.16 -23.88
N TRP A 491 -12.74 -0.56 -23.15
CA TRP A 491 -12.12 -1.81 -23.59
C TRP A 491 -12.85 -3.07 -23.14
N TYR A 492 -13.52 -3.02 -21.98
CA TYR A 492 -14.10 -4.20 -21.34
C TYR A 492 -15.58 -4.00 -21.00
N ASP A 493 -16.36 -5.07 -21.14
CA ASP A 493 -17.61 -5.25 -20.41
C ASP A 493 -17.29 -5.92 -19.07
N VAL A 494 -17.98 -5.53 -18.00
CA VAL A 494 -17.63 -5.93 -16.63
C VAL A 494 -18.81 -6.56 -15.91
N SER A 495 -18.54 -7.61 -15.12
CA SER A 495 -19.48 -8.22 -14.19
C SER A 495 -19.28 -7.65 -12.79
N TYR A 496 -20.25 -6.86 -12.34
CA TYR A 496 -20.25 -6.27 -10.99
C TYR A 496 -20.49 -7.30 -9.87
N ASP A 497 -20.89 -8.54 -10.20
CA ASP A 497 -21.01 -9.64 -9.22
C ASP A 497 -19.66 -10.01 -8.59
N PHE A 498 -18.56 -9.68 -9.26
CA PHE A 498 -17.20 -9.88 -8.75
C PHE A 498 -16.73 -8.72 -7.87
N GLY A 499 -17.47 -7.61 -7.84
CA GLY A 499 -17.18 -6.45 -7.03
C GLY A 499 -17.57 -6.67 -5.57
N LYS A 500 -16.70 -6.25 -4.65
CA LYS A 500 -16.99 -6.22 -3.22
C LYS A 500 -17.41 -4.79 -2.79
N PRO A 501 -18.30 -4.64 -1.79
CA PRO A 501 -18.62 -3.32 -1.25
C PRO A 501 -17.38 -2.62 -0.69
N LEU A 502 -17.11 -1.41 -1.14
CA LEU A 502 -16.18 -0.51 -0.46
C LEU A 502 -16.95 0.19 0.66
N LEU A 503 -16.52 0.02 1.91
CA LEU A 503 -17.21 0.60 3.06
C LEU A 503 -16.57 1.92 3.51
N TRP A 504 -15.25 2.05 3.31
CA TRP A 504 -14.52 3.27 3.64
C TRP A 504 -15.11 4.49 2.94
N GLY A 505 -15.45 5.52 3.72
CA GLY A 505 -15.98 6.78 3.20
C GLY A 505 -17.44 6.75 2.73
N ARG A 506 -18.11 5.58 2.76
CA ARG A 506 -19.45 5.44 2.20
C ARG A 506 -20.46 6.35 2.90
N ASN A 507 -21.22 7.12 2.14
CA ASN A 507 -22.24 8.07 2.61
C ASN A 507 -21.75 9.15 3.60
N LEU A 508 -20.45 9.45 3.64
CA LEU A 508 -19.92 10.50 4.53
C LEU A 508 -20.11 11.93 3.99
N GLY A 509 -20.63 12.07 2.79
CA GLY A 509 -21.03 13.34 2.20
C GLY A 509 -19.88 14.11 1.56
N CYS A 510 -20.20 15.31 1.05
CA CYS A 510 -19.25 16.15 0.34
C CYS A 510 -18.12 16.69 1.23
N ASP A 511 -18.41 16.97 2.50
CA ASP A 511 -17.43 17.52 3.43
C ASP A 511 -16.25 16.55 3.58
N PHE A 512 -16.52 15.26 3.82
CA PHE A 512 -15.47 14.23 3.93
C PHE A 512 -14.52 14.20 2.72
N VAL A 513 -15.10 14.20 1.51
CA VAL A 513 -14.33 13.97 0.28
C VAL A 513 -13.67 15.25 -0.25
N LYS A 514 -14.25 16.43 0.00
CA LYS A 514 -13.77 17.70 -0.56
C LYS A 514 -12.90 18.52 0.40
N THR A 515 -12.90 18.25 1.70
CA THR A 515 -12.08 18.96 2.69
C THR A 515 -10.89 18.13 3.16
N SER A 516 -9.99 18.77 3.92
CA SER A 516 -8.91 18.06 4.59
C SER A 516 -9.42 17.16 5.71
N CYS A 517 -8.64 16.13 6.06
CA CYS A 517 -8.99 15.31 7.23
C CYS A 517 -8.92 16.11 8.53
N LYS A 518 -8.10 17.18 8.60
CA LYS A 518 -8.17 18.14 9.71
C LYS A 518 -9.56 18.74 9.85
N GLU A 519 -10.08 19.32 8.77
CA GLU A 519 -11.38 19.99 8.79
C GLU A 519 -12.52 19.02 9.14
N TRP A 520 -12.47 17.80 8.59
CA TRP A 520 -13.40 16.74 8.96
C TRP A 520 -13.32 16.39 10.45
N ILE A 521 -12.11 16.12 10.95
CA ILE A 521 -11.88 15.77 12.36
C ILE A 521 -12.37 16.90 13.27
N ASP A 522 -11.97 18.14 13.01
CA ASP A 522 -12.35 19.31 13.79
C ASP A 522 -13.89 19.45 13.84
N SER A 523 -14.56 19.38 12.68
CA SER A 523 -16.03 19.45 12.57
C SER A 523 -16.74 18.35 13.37
N LYS A 524 -16.19 17.14 13.39
CA LYS A 524 -16.75 16.02 14.15
C LYS A 524 -16.54 16.18 15.65
N LEU A 525 -15.33 16.57 16.07
CA LEU A 525 -15.01 16.77 17.48
C LEU A 525 -15.78 17.95 18.09
N GLU A 526 -15.97 19.05 17.35
CA GLU A 526 -16.80 20.19 17.78
C GLU A 526 -18.26 19.76 18.06
N LYS A 527 -18.79 18.82 17.26
CA LYS A 527 -20.12 18.23 17.44
C LYS A 527 -20.17 17.08 18.46
N LYS A 528 -19.03 16.73 19.08
CA LYS A 528 -18.87 15.56 19.96
C LYS A 528 -19.24 14.23 19.28
N GLU A 529 -19.00 14.16 17.97
CA GLU A 529 -19.20 12.97 17.14
C GLU A 529 -17.90 12.17 17.00
N ASN A 530 -18.02 10.89 16.62
CA ASN A 530 -16.87 10.07 16.26
C ASN A 530 -16.29 10.57 14.91
N PRO A 531 -14.98 10.89 14.82
CA PRO A 531 -14.35 11.37 13.58
C PRO A 531 -14.10 10.27 12.53
N TYR A 532 -14.80 9.13 12.61
CA TYR A 532 -14.71 8.03 11.65
C TYR A 532 -14.66 8.54 10.19
N PRO A 533 -13.78 7.95 9.35
CA PRO A 533 -12.87 6.84 9.62
C PRO A 533 -11.56 7.24 10.32
N PHE A 534 -11.32 8.54 10.48
CA PHE A 534 -10.11 9.06 11.11
C PHE A 534 -10.14 8.96 12.64
N CYS A 535 -8.99 9.17 13.29
CA CYS A 535 -8.83 9.05 14.74
C CYS A 535 -7.87 10.09 15.32
N VAL A 536 -8.00 10.37 16.62
CA VAL A 536 -7.21 11.43 17.32
C VAL A 536 -6.62 10.96 18.66
N SER A 537 -6.57 9.65 18.91
CA SER A 537 -6.15 9.12 20.22
C SER A 537 -4.64 9.25 20.47
N SER A 538 -4.23 9.42 21.73
CA SER A 538 -2.84 9.62 22.14
C SER A 538 -1.93 8.45 21.70
N PRO A 539 -0.74 8.74 21.14
CA PRO A 539 0.17 7.74 20.56
C PRO A 539 1.04 6.99 21.59
N LYS A 540 0.91 7.30 22.89
CA LYS A 540 1.73 6.65 23.94
C LYS A 540 1.29 5.18 24.13
N PRO A 541 2.21 4.20 24.26
CA PRO A 541 1.92 2.76 24.32
C PRO A 541 0.90 2.32 25.39
N ASN A 542 0.79 3.10 26.47
CA ASN A 542 -0.16 2.85 27.57
C ASN A 542 -1.52 3.55 27.38
N HIS A 543 -1.70 4.26 26.26
CA HIS A 543 -2.86 5.13 25.97
C HIS A 543 -3.48 4.92 24.58
N SER A 544 -2.83 4.20 23.66
CA SER A 544 -3.45 3.80 22.39
C SER A 544 -4.61 2.83 22.66
N LYS A 545 -5.82 3.35 22.51
CA LYS A 545 -7.07 2.66 22.86
C LYS A 545 -7.48 1.75 21.70
N ARG A 546 -7.63 0.44 21.98
CA ARG A 546 -8.31 -0.49 21.05
C ARG A 546 -9.78 -0.13 20.95
N THR A 547 -10.36 -0.18 19.76
CA THR A 547 -11.79 0.07 19.53
C THR A 547 -12.29 -0.85 18.44
N CYS A 548 -13.59 -0.87 18.18
CA CYS A 548 -14.15 -1.63 17.08
C CYS A 548 -14.07 -0.87 15.75
N ALA A 549 -13.81 -1.61 14.67
CA ALA A 549 -14.11 -1.09 13.34
C ALA A 549 -15.61 -0.77 13.23
N TYR A 550 -15.98 0.14 12.34
CA TYR A 550 -17.38 0.53 12.13
C TYR A 550 -18.32 -0.66 11.85
N THR A 551 -17.82 -1.69 11.17
CA THR A 551 -18.52 -2.95 10.86
C THR A 551 -18.58 -3.96 12.01
N HIS A 552 -17.93 -3.66 13.13
CA HIS A 552 -17.78 -4.53 14.29
C HIS A 552 -17.22 -5.92 13.94
N ASP A 553 -16.52 -6.10 12.82
CA ASP A 553 -15.97 -7.39 12.38
C ASP A 553 -14.54 -7.63 12.89
N LYS A 554 -13.88 -6.58 13.41
CA LYS A 554 -12.50 -6.61 13.88
C LYS A 554 -12.22 -5.55 14.94
N VAL A 555 -11.21 -5.82 15.76
CA VAL A 555 -10.62 -4.85 16.69
C VAL A 555 -9.57 -4.01 15.95
N VAL A 556 -9.58 -2.70 16.13
CA VAL A 556 -8.70 -1.74 15.45
C VAL A 556 -8.03 -0.80 16.46
N MET A 557 -7.00 -0.10 16.01
CA MET A 557 -6.29 0.91 16.79
C MET A 557 -5.88 2.06 15.89
N CYS A 558 -5.89 3.27 16.43
CA CYS A 558 -5.44 4.46 15.71
C CYS A 558 -3.97 4.31 15.30
N ASN A 559 -3.67 4.46 14.01
CA ASN A 559 -2.31 4.37 13.46
C ASN A 559 -1.52 5.68 13.58
N LEU A 560 -1.82 6.50 14.59
CA LEU A 560 -1.09 7.73 14.88
C LEU A 560 0.30 7.37 15.43
N VAL A 561 1.34 7.93 14.81
CA VAL A 561 2.75 7.71 15.20
C VAL A 561 3.50 9.02 15.32
N GLU A 562 4.65 8.97 15.99
CA GLU A 562 5.62 10.05 16.05
C GLU A 562 6.73 9.81 15.01
N TYR A 563 7.03 10.82 14.20
CA TYR A 563 8.14 10.82 13.25
C TYR A 563 9.38 11.47 13.89
N ALA A 564 10.58 11.13 13.39
CA ALA A 564 11.83 11.72 13.88
C ALA A 564 11.89 13.24 13.62
N ASP A 565 11.40 13.65 12.46
CA ASP A 565 11.34 15.03 11.99
C ASP A 565 9.89 15.48 11.80
N PRO A 566 9.60 16.81 11.83
CA PRO A 566 8.29 17.32 11.49
C PRO A 566 7.82 16.83 10.12
N ILE A 567 6.57 16.37 10.04
CA ILE A 567 5.97 15.99 8.74
C ILE A 567 5.68 17.27 7.92
N PRO A 568 5.50 17.18 6.59
CA PRO A 568 5.25 18.35 5.75
C PRO A 568 4.07 19.19 6.25
N ALA A 569 4.20 20.52 6.20
CA ALA A 569 3.26 21.45 6.82
C ALA A 569 1.82 21.32 6.29
N GLU A 570 1.68 20.94 5.02
CA GLU A 570 0.42 20.66 4.33
C GLU A 570 -0.34 19.45 4.91
N TYR A 571 0.35 18.53 5.59
CA TYR A 571 -0.22 17.33 6.20
C TYR A 571 -0.26 17.38 7.73
N GLN A 572 0.23 18.45 8.35
CA GLN A 572 0.09 18.65 9.79
C GLN A 572 -1.37 19.00 10.11
N ILE A 573 -2.07 18.14 10.86
CA ILE A 573 -3.52 18.30 11.11
C ILE A 573 -3.89 18.66 12.56
N PHE A 574 -2.98 18.47 13.52
CA PHE A 574 -3.27 18.61 14.94
C PHE A 574 -2.87 19.99 15.48
N ASP A 575 -3.81 20.68 16.14
CA ASP A 575 -3.50 21.92 16.89
C ASP A 575 -3.04 21.61 18.32
N SER A 576 -3.52 20.49 18.87
CA SER A 576 -3.15 19.93 20.16
C SER A 576 -3.32 18.42 20.16
N LEU A 577 -2.52 17.72 20.97
CA LEU A 577 -2.66 16.28 21.20
C LEU A 577 -2.67 16.00 22.72
N PRO A 578 -3.47 15.02 23.18
CA PRO A 578 -3.49 14.68 24.60
C PRO A 578 -2.10 14.25 25.10
N ASN A 579 -1.66 14.86 26.20
CA ASN A 579 -0.38 14.59 26.87
C ASN A 579 0.88 14.99 26.07
N ILE A 580 0.75 15.90 25.10
CA ILE A 580 1.85 16.55 24.37
C ILE A 580 1.68 18.07 24.54
N THR A 581 2.63 18.72 25.20
CA THR A 581 2.56 20.15 25.53
C THR A 581 3.46 21.01 24.64
N ASP A 582 4.49 20.44 24.03
CA ASP A 582 5.37 21.18 23.12
C ASP A 582 4.76 21.23 21.71
N GLN A 583 4.56 22.45 21.21
CA GLN A 583 4.05 22.71 19.86
C GLN A 583 5.01 22.23 18.77
N ASN A 584 6.31 22.18 19.03
CA ASN A 584 7.27 21.65 18.06
C ASN A 584 7.17 20.13 17.93
N GLU A 585 6.81 19.43 19.01
CA GLU A 585 6.59 17.98 18.99
C GLU A 585 5.33 17.63 18.21
N ILE A 586 4.24 18.42 18.32
CA ILE A 586 2.97 18.16 17.60
C ILE A 586 3.19 18.07 16.07
N ALA A 587 4.15 18.83 15.53
CA ALA A 587 4.47 18.83 14.11
C ALA A 587 4.99 17.48 13.59
N ARG A 588 5.42 16.59 14.49
CA ARG A 588 5.97 15.26 14.19
C ARG A 588 4.92 14.16 14.22
N PHE A 589 3.68 14.46 14.56
CA PHE A 589 2.63 13.45 14.67
C PHE A 589 1.74 13.41 13.42
N GLY A 590 1.52 12.19 12.93
CA GLY A 590 0.66 11.91 11.78
C GLY A 590 0.30 10.43 11.72
N GLY A 591 -0.63 10.08 10.83
CA GLY A 591 -0.94 8.71 10.51
C GLY A 591 0.27 8.01 9.90
N HIS A 592 0.53 6.76 10.32
CA HIS A 592 1.67 5.96 9.88
C HIS A 592 1.73 5.74 8.36
N VAL A 593 0.58 5.77 7.70
CA VAL A 593 0.46 5.55 6.26
C VAL A 593 0.52 6.89 5.54
N MET A 594 1.70 7.22 5.01
CA MET A 594 1.96 8.50 4.36
C MET A 594 1.00 8.79 3.21
N LEU A 595 0.72 7.79 2.36
CA LEU A 595 -0.19 7.89 1.20
C LEU A 595 -1.63 8.25 1.58
N ALA A 596 -2.00 8.16 2.86
CA ALA A 596 -3.31 8.62 3.33
C ALA A 596 -3.26 10.11 3.73
N ASP A 597 -2.43 10.94 3.07
CA ASP A 597 -2.16 12.34 3.43
C ASP A 597 -1.71 12.51 4.91
N TYR A 598 -1.02 11.51 5.48
CA TYR A 598 -0.73 11.40 6.92
C TYR A 598 -1.98 11.53 7.82
N CYS A 599 -3.17 11.31 7.30
CA CYS A 599 -4.39 11.30 8.09
C CYS A 599 -4.40 10.03 8.96
N PRO A 600 -4.47 10.14 10.29
CA PRO A 600 -4.52 9.00 11.18
C PRO A 600 -5.92 8.38 11.14
N TYR A 601 -5.98 7.07 11.06
CA TYR A 601 -7.21 6.29 11.04
C TYR A 601 -7.08 5.00 11.85
N ASN A 602 -8.23 4.40 12.15
CA ASN A 602 -8.27 3.15 12.89
C ASN A 602 -7.86 1.99 11.98
N GLN A 603 -6.71 1.37 12.27
CA GLN A 603 -6.11 0.29 11.51
C GLN A 603 -6.24 -1.07 12.21
N GLU A 604 -6.38 -2.13 11.42
CA GLU A 604 -6.37 -3.53 11.89
C GLU A 604 -5.07 -3.87 12.63
N LEU A 605 -5.15 -4.78 13.59
CA LEU A 605 -4.01 -5.21 14.40
C LEU A 605 -3.50 -6.57 13.93
N THR A 606 -2.17 -6.68 13.79
CA THR A 606 -1.49 -7.98 13.61
C THR A 606 -0.71 -8.30 14.87
N TYR A 607 -0.87 -9.51 15.41
CA TYR A 607 -0.22 -9.91 16.66
C TYR A 607 1.18 -10.46 16.38
N LYS A 608 2.22 -9.73 16.83
CA LYS A 608 3.63 -10.10 16.64
C LYS A 608 3.91 -11.55 17.07
N ASN A 609 4.76 -12.25 16.31
CA ASN A 609 5.17 -13.64 16.54
C ASN A 609 4.02 -14.67 16.47
N THR A 610 2.88 -14.31 15.89
CA THR A 610 1.76 -15.21 15.61
C THR A 610 1.26 -14.98 14.18
N ASN A 611 0.53 -15.95 13.62
CA ASN A 611 -0.21 -15.77 12.35
C ASN A 611 -1.61 -15.18 12.57
N ARG A 612 -1.85 -14.53 13.72
CA ARG A 612 -3.17 -14.03 14.11
C ARG A 612 -3.30 -12.55 13.79
N ASP A 613 -4.48 -12.18 13.34
CA ASP A 613 -4.94 -10.79 13.23
C ASP A 613 -6.14 -10.55 14.16
N SER A 614 -6.76 -9.37 14.08
CA SER A 614 -7.82 -8.94 14.98
C SER A 614 -9.24 -9.13 14.45
N ARG A 615 -9.43 -9.89 13.35
CA ARG A 615 -10.75 -10.20 12.80
C ARG A 615 -11.48 -11.18 13.70
N CYS A 616 -12.64 -10.78 14.21
CA CYS A 616 -13.42 -11.55 15.17
C CYS A 616 -14.02 -12.82 14.57
N TYR A 617 -14.29 -12.83 13.26
CA TYR A 617 -14.97 -13.94 12.59
C TYR A 617 -14.07 -15.14 12.25
N ARG A 618 -12.74 -14.99 12.38
CA ARG A 618 -11.77 -16.05 12.05
C ARG A 618 -11.42 -16.86 13.29
N SER A 619 -11.84 -18.12 13.34
CA SER A 619 -11.56 -19.02 14.47
C SER A 619 -10.06 -19.21 14.73
N GLU A 620 -9.22 -19.06 13.71
CA GLU A 620 -7.75 -19.14 13.80
C GLU A 620 -7.16 -18.04 14.70
N ASN A 621 -7.90 -16.94 14.90
CA ASN A 621 -7.51 -15.83 15.76
C ASN A 621 -7.80 -16.07 17.24
N GLN A 622 -8.36 -17.21 17.64
CA GLN A 622 -8.66 -17.50 19.04
C GLN A 622 -7.39 -17.44 19.93
N PRO A 623 -7.34 -16.58 20.97
CA PRO A 623 -6.20 -16.55 21.89
C PRO A 623 -6.07 -17.84 22.71
N PRO A 624 -4.84 -18.27 23.04
CA PRO A 624 -4.61 -19.32 24.02
C PRO A 624 -5.29 -18.98 25.35
N SER A 625 -5.85 -19.97 26.05
CA SER A 625 -6.64 -19.74 27.27
C SER A 625 -5.91 -18.93 28.35
N ARG A 626 -4.58 -19.06 28.45
CA ARG A 626 -3.76 -18.31 29.42
C ARG A 626 -3.60 -16.82 29.09
N GLU A 627 -3.83 -16.44 27.84
CA GLU A 627 -3.72 -15.08 27.30
C GLU A 627 -5.10 -14.46 27.02
N ASN A 628 -6.18 -15.24 27.14
CA ASN A 628 -7.55 -14.80 26.90
C ASN A 628 -8.16 -14.07 28.10
N TYR A 629 -7.55 -12.95 28.49
CA TYR A 629 -7.90 -12.22 29.71
C TYR A 629 -9.31 -11.59 29.67
N ALA A 630 -9.85 -11.34 28.46
CA ALA A 630 -11.16 -10.72 28.27
C ALA A 630 -12.27 -11.71 27.91
N LEU A 631 -12.02 -13.03 27.99
CA LEU A 631 -12.95 -14.08 27.55
C LEU A 631 -13.41 -13.89 26.10
N GLU A 632 -12.50 -13.43 25.24
CA GLU A 632 -12.77 -13.23 23.83
C GLU A 632 -13.06 -14.58 23.14
N LYS A 633 -14.04 -14.55 22.24
CA LYS A 633 -14.42 -15.68 21.40
C LYS A 633 -14.32 -15.29 19.94
N PHE A 634 -13.51 -16.01 19.19
CA PHE A 634 -13.35 -15.86 17.76
C PHE A 634 -14.04 -17.03 17.05
N SER A 635 -15.01 -16.72 16.20
CA SER A 635 -15.83 -17.67 15.44
C SER A 635 -16.63 -16.93 14.37
N PRO A 636 -17.16 -17.60 13.33
CA PRO A 636 -17.98 -16.96 12.30
C PRO A 636 -19.12 -16.06 12.84
N ASP A 637 -19.66 -16.41 14.01
CA ASP A 637 -20.72 -15.68 14.72
C ASP A 637 -20.19 -14.72 15.80
N SER A 638 -18.96 -14.22 15.65
CA SER A 638 -18.36 -13.26 16.57
C SER A 638 -18.21 -11.87 15.96
N LYS A 639 -18.45 -10.85 16.79
CA LYS A 639 -18.28 -9.43 16.48
C LYS A 639 -17.45 -8.75 17.56
N CYS A 640 -16.86 -7.61 17.21
CA CYS A 640 -16.16 -6.72 18.11
C CYS A 640 -17.16 -5.89 18.90
N PHE A 641 -16.93 -5.72 20.20
CA PHE A 641 -17.71 -4.83 21.05
C PHE A 641 -16.79 -3.92 21.87
N ASP A 642 -17.09 -2.61 21.91
CA ASP A 642 -16.34 -1.65 22.71
C ASP A 642 -16.62 -1.85 24.20
N HIS A 643 -15.59 -1.71 25.03
CA HIS A 643 -15.71 -1.78 26.49
C HIS A 643 -15.92 -0.37 27.07
N GLY A 644 -16.88 -0.25 27.99
CA GLY A 644 -17.21 0.98 28.70
C GLY A 644 -16.38 1.23 29.96
N SER A 645 -15.68 0.21 30.47
CA SER A 645 -14.82 0.31 31.66
C SER A 645 -13.58 -0.57 31.52
N ILE A 646 -12.63 -0.42 32.44
CA ILE A 646 -11.43 -1.27 32.48
C ILE A 646 -11.88 -2.71 32.72
N TRP A 647 -11.43 -3.63 31.87
CA TRP A 647 -11.70 -5.05 32.04
C TRP A 647 -10.78 -5.63 33.12
N GLU A 648 -11.36 -6.32 34.10
CA GLU A 648 -10.70 -6.80 35.29
C GLU A 648 -10.82 -8.32 35.40
N GLN A 649 -9.68 -9.00 35.58
CA GLN A 649 -9.64 -10.42 35.87
C GLN A 649 -9.13 -10.64 37.30
N TYR A 650 -9.93 -11.32 38.10
CA TYR A 650 -9.60 -11.75 39.45
C TYR A 650 -9.23 -13.23 39.40
N ILE A 651 -8.00 -13.57 39.80
CA ILE A 651 -7.45 -14.93 39.79
C ILE A 651 -7.02 -15.35 41.21
N ASP A 652 -6.68 -16.63 41.38
CA ASP A 652 -6.24 -17.20 42.65
C ASP A 652 -7.26 -16.91 43.76
N GLN A 653 -8.54 -17.23 43.53
CA GLN A 653 -9.64 -16.95 44.47
C GLN A 653 -9.74 -15.44 44.78
N CYS A 654 -9.52 -14.62 43.77
CA CYS A 654 -9.50 -13.15 43.83
C CYS A 654 -8.41 -12.53 44.71
N ARG A 655 -7.37 -13.29 45.07
CA ARG A 655 -6.20 -12.76 45.79
C ARG A 655 -5.32 -11.90 44.90
N ARG A 656 -5.35 -12.15 43.59
CA ARG A 656 -4.61 -11.37 42.61
C ARG A 656 -5.57 -10.77 41.60
N LYS A 657 -5.31 -9.53 41.23
CA LYS A 657 -6.06 -8.79 40.23
C LYS A 657 -5.13 -8.49 39.06
N ARG A 658 -5.56 -8.87 37.86
CA ARG A 658 -4.93 -8.47 36.60
C ARG A 658 -5.80 -7.40 35.97
N TYR A 659 -5.18 -6.26 35.65
CA TYR A 659 -5.80 -5.20 34.88
C TYR A 659 -5.42 -5.39 33.42
N ILE A 660 -6.39 -5.25 32.52
CA ILE A 660 -6.09 -5.18 31.10
C ILE A 660 -6.15 -3.72 30.64
N ALA A 661 -5.08 -2.98 30.90
CA ALA A 661 -4.93 -1.62 30.42
C ALA A 661 -4.48 -1.59 28.95
N PRO A 662 -5.10 -0.80 28.05
CA PRO A 662 -6.51 -0.48 27.92
C PRO A 662 -7.12 -1.36 26.80
N GLN A 663 -7.57 -2.58 27.12
CA GLN A 663 -8.47 -3.29 26.21
C GLN A 663 -9.84 -2.62 26.27
N ALA A 664 -10.06 -1.69 25.34
CA ALA A 664 -11.29 -0.96 25.21
C ALA A 664 -12.22 -1.53 24.13
N ALA A 665 -11.90 -2.71 23.61
CA ALA A 665 -12.77 -3.54 22.79
C ALA A 665 -12.29 -4.99 22.82
N GLY A 666 -13.20 -5.93 22.52
CA GLY A 666 -12.93 -7.36 22.42
C GLY A 666 -13.90 -8.09 21.47
N CYS A 667 -13.53 -9.29 21.03
CA CYS A 667 -14.37 -10.11 20.15
C CYS A 667 -15.25 -11.08 20.95
N TYR A 668 -16.56 -11.07 20.72
CA TYR A 668 -17.53 -11.92 21.42
C TYR A 668 -18.54 -12.53 20.45
N HIS A 669 -18.98 -13.74 20.77
CA HIS A 669 -20.08 -14.40 20.06
C HIS A 669 -21.38 -13.65 20.32
N PHE A 670 -22.23 -13.52 19.29
CA PHE A 670 -23.51 -12.83 19.40
C PHE A 670 -24.66 -13.68 18.84
N GLU A 671 -25.87 -13.45 19.35
CA GLU A 671 -27.09 -14.12 18.91
C GLU A 671 -28.22 -13.11 18.74
N CYS A 672 -28.67 -12.90 17.51
CA CYS A 672 -29.72 -11.93 17.19
C CYS A 672 -31.11 -12.44 17.54
N ILE A 673 -31.94 -11.60 18.18
CA ILE A 673 -33.34 -11.90 18.53
C ILE A 673 -34.27 -10.83 17.97
N SER A 674 -35.14 -11.26 17.05
CA SER A 674 -36.06 -10.36 16.35
C SER A 674 -36.94 -9.60 17.35
N SER A 675 -37.07 -8.30 17.11
CA SER A 675 -37.80 -7.32 17.92
C SER A 675 -37.28 -7.09 19.34
N LYS A 676 -36.15 -7.69 19.74
CA LYS A 676 -35.54 -7.50 21.07
C LYS A 676 -34.09 -7.00 21.05
N GLY A 677 -33.35 -7.26 19.98
CA GLY A 677 -31.94 -6.87 19.85
C GLY A 677 -31.06 -8.11 19.70
N PHE A 678 -30.01 -8.24 20.51
CA PHE A 678 -29.12 -9.40 20.44
C PHE A 678 -28.47 -9.73 21.80
N TYR A 679 -28.16 -11.01 22.02
CA TYR A 679 -27.33 -11.44 23.13
C TYR A 679 -25.85 -11.40 22.77
N ILE A 680 -25.02 -11.10 23.75
CA ILE A 680 -23.56 -11.27 23.71
C ILE A 680 -23.22 -12.40 24.69
N ASN A 681 -22.48 -13.40 24.21
CA ASN A 681 -22.07 -14.53 25.02
C ASN A 681 -20.64 -14.29 25.55
N ILE A 682 -20.48 -14.31 26.87
CA ILE A 682 -19.18 -14.10 27.54
C ILE A 682 -18.97 -15.24 28.54
N GLY A 683 -18.00 -16.10 28.25
CA GLY A 683 -17.85 -17.36 28.96
C GLY A 683 -19.11 -18.22 28.82
N LYS A 684 -19.75 -18.51 29.95
CA LYS A 684 -21.02 -19.28 30.01
C LYS A 684 -22.28 -18.41 30.14
N ASP A 685 -22.10 -17.10 30.27
CA ASP A 685 -23.19 -16.18 30.58
C ASP A 685 -23.60 -15.41 29.32
N GLN A 686 -24.89 -15.06 29.23
CA GLN A 686 -25.46 -14.29 28.13
C GLN A 686 -25.95 -12.92 28.61
N TYR A 687 -25.70 -11.89 27.81
CA TYR A 687 -25.98 -10.49 28.15
C TYR A 687 -26.77 -9.83 27.03
N LEU A 688 -27.92 -9.22 27.35
CA LEU A 688 -28.82 -8.63 26.35
C LEU A 688 -28.44 -7.19 25.99
N CYS A 689 -28.32 -6.91 24.70
CA CYS A 689 -28.28 -5.58 24.12
C CYS A 689 -29.62 -5.24 23.45
N GLU A 690 -30.34 -4.27 24.03
CA GLU A 690 -31.67 -3.85 23.59
C GLU A 690 -31.61 -2.59 22.73
N TYR A 691 -30.69 -1.67 23.03
CA TYR A 691 -30.55 -0.40 22.31
C TYR A 691 -29.10 0.08 22.22
N GLN A 692 -28.83 0.93 21.22
CA GLN A 692 -27.51 1.51 20.99
C GLN A 692 -27.06 2.37 22.17
N GLY A 693 -25.81 2.19 22.61
CA GLY A 693 -25.21 2.92 23.72
C GLY A 693 -25.56 2.37 25.11
N GLN A 694 -26.33 1.28 25.20
CA GLN A 694 -26.58 0.60 26.46
C GLN A 694 -25.26 0.10 27.07
N ASN A 695 -25.01 0.44 28.34
CA ASN A 695 -23.89 -0.07 29.12
C ASN A 695 -24.29 -1.37 29.82
N VAL A 696 -23.78 -2.50 29.35
CA VAL A 696 -24.05 -3.82 29.94
C VAL A 696 -22.92 -4.18 30.88
N THR A 697 -23.24 -4.34 32.17
CA THR A 697 -22.26 -4.72 33.20
C THR A 697 -22.01 -6.22 33.15
N ILE A 698 -20.75 -6.59 32.97
CA ILE A 698 -20.32 -7.98 32.85
C ILE A 698 -19.80 -8.45 34.21
N LEU A 699 -20.27 -9.62 34.65
CA LEU A 699 -19.75 -10.34 35.79
C LEU A 699 -19.86 -11.84 35.53
N SER A 700 -18.76 -12.44 35.06
CA SER A 700 -18.72 -13.87 34.71
C SER A 700 -17.67 -14.61 35.53
N ALA A 701 -17.94 -15.88 35.83
CA ALA A 701 -17.02 -16.75 36.55
C ALA A 701 -16.73 -18.03 35.75
N GLU A 702 -15.45 -18.27 35.48
CA GLU A 702 -14.96 -19.42 34.73
C GLU A 702 -13.75 -20.04 35.45
N TYR A 703 -13.85 -21.33 35.75
CA TYR A 703 -12.90 -22.04 36.62
C TYR A 703 -12.64 -21.28 37.94
N ASP A 704 -11.38 -20.97 38.26
CA ASP A 704 -10.95 -20.24 39.46
C ASP A 704 -10.84 -18.71 39.24
N SER A 705 -11.38 -18.18 38.14
CA SER A 705 -11.28 -16.77 37.78
C SER A 705 -12.64 -16.07 37.68
N VAL A 706 -12.68 -14.79 38.09
CA VAL A 706 -13.85 -13.91 37.96
C VAL A 706 -13.49 -12.74 37.06
N TYR A 707 -14.37 -12.42 36.11
CA TYR A 707 -14.19 -11.38 35.12
C TYR A 707 -15.24 -10.30 35.34
N ALA A 708 -14.82 -9.04 35.34
CA ALA A 708 -15.70 -7.89 35.52
C ALA A 708 -15.37 -6.78 34.54
N GLY A 709 -16.40 -6.14 33.99
CA GLY A 709 -16.23 -5.06 33.02
C GLY A 709 -17.56 -4.48 32.56
N THR A 710 -17.54 -3.70 31.49
CA THR A 710 -18.74 -3.14 30.86
C THR A 710 -18.58 -3.21 29.35
N ILE A 711 -19.62 -3.62 28.63
CA ILE A 711 -19.71 -3.53 27.18
C ILE A 711 -20.68 -2.43 26.78
N ILE A 712 -20.35 -1.67 25.74
CA ILE A 712 -21.24 -0.69 25.12
C ILE A 712 -21.93 -1.36 23.92
N CYS A 713 -23.26 -1.47 23.96
CA CYS A 713 -24.02 -2.08 22.88
C CYS A 713 -24.01 -1.20 21.62
N PRO A 714 -23.60 -1.72 20.45
CA PRO A 714 -23.72 -1.01 19.18
C PRO A 714 -25.16 -0.96 18.66
N ASP A 715 -25.37 -0.28 17.54
CA ASP A 715 -26.63 -0.33 16.81
C ASP A 715 -26.92 -1.77 16.36
N CYS A 716 -28.11 -2.25 16.69
CA CYS A 716 -28.61 -3.56 16.28
C CYS A 716 -28.55 -3.78 14.77
N GLN A 717 -28.78 -2.75 13.95
CA GLN A 717 -28.73 -2.86 12.49
C GLN A 717 -27.32 -3.21 12.00
N ILE A 718 -26.27 -2.77 12.69
CA ILE A 718 -24.88 -3.07 12.32
C ILE A 718 -24.53 -4.54 12.61
N ILE A 719 -25.08 -5.10 13.70
CA ILE A 719 -24.78 -6.48 14.13
C ILE A 719 -25.68 -7.50 13.42
N CYS A 720 -26.99 -7.21 13.32
CA CYS A 720 -28.02 -8.16 12.88
C CYS A 720 -28.64 -7.82 11.53
N GLY A 721 -28.40 -6.63 10.95
CA GLY A 721 -29.11 -6.15 9.76
C GLY A 721 -28.84 -6.93 8.47
N SER A 722 -27.80 -7.77 8.43
CA SER A 722 -27.54 -8.68 7.31
C SER A 722 -28.39 -9.96 7.35
N LEU A 723 -29.10 -10.22 8.45
CA LEU A 723 -29.96 -11.39 8.60
C LEU A 723 -31.31 -11.15 7.91
N ASN A 724 -31.66 -12.00 6.95
CA ASN A 724 -32.93 -11.93 6.22
C ASN A 724 -34.12 -11.98 7.19
N ASN A 725 -35.10 -11.09 7.00
CA ASN A 725 -36.32 -10.98 7.80
C ASN A 725 -36.09 -10.67 9.29
N PHE A 726 -34.93 -10.15 9.66
CA PHE A 726 -34.67 -9.70 11.02
C PHE A 726 -35.18 -8.28 11.26
N GLN A 727 -35.86 -8.04 12.38
CA GLN A 727 -36.32 -6.71 12.79
C GLN A 727 -35.61 -6.30 14.07
N CYS A 728 -34.85 -5.21 14.05
CA CYS A 728 -34.34 -4.62 15.27
C CYS A 728 -35.47 -3.95 16.08
N PRO A 729 -35.36 -3.89 17.42
CA PRO A 729 -36.33 -3.19 18.25
C PRO A 729 -36.42 -1.72 17.83
N SER A 730 -37.64 -1.17 17.79
CA SER A 730 -37.86 0.26 17.64
C SER A 730 -37.24 0.99 18.83
N GLN A 731 -36.34 1.95 18.60
CA GLN A 731 -35.66 2.67 19.68
C GLN A 731 -36.67 3.15 20.74
N PRO A 732 -36.47 2.83 22.03
CA PRO A 732 -37.29 3.44 23.07
C PRO A 732 -37.05 4.96 23.07
N ASN A 733 -38.13 5.74 23.22
CA ASN A 733 -38.01 7.16 23.56
C ASN A 733 -37.02 7.30 24.73
N PHE A 734 -36.01 8.15 24.59
CA PHE A 734 -34.98 8.43 25.60
C PHE A 734 -35.62 8.63 26.98
N TYR A 735 -35.58 7.61 27.84
CA TYR A 735 -35.80 7.75 29.27
C TYR A 735 -34.43 7.88 29.95
N PRO A 736 -34.25 8.82 30.88
CA PRO A 736 -32.98 9.03 31.55
C PRO A 736 -32.56 7.76 32.29
N VAL A 737 -31.31 7.34 32.03
CA VAL A 737 -30.64 6.20 32.65
C VAL A 737 -30.78 6.28 34.17
N GLN A 738 -31.50 5.33 34.78
CA GLN A 738 -31.37 5.09 36.21
C GLN A 738 -29.98 4.50 36.45
N ASN A 739 -29.15 5.24 37.18
CA ASN A 739 -27.85 4.78 37.68
C ASN A 739 -28.04 3.51 38.51
N VAL A 740 -27.86 2.33 37.91
CA VAL A 740 -27.67 1.09 38.65
C VAL A 740 -26.29 1.14 39.28
N GLN A 741 -26.30 1.11 40.61
CA GLN A 741 -25.21 1.44 41.52
C GLN A 741 -23.92 0.63 41.29
N GLN A 742 -22.81 1.34 41.02
CA GLN A 742 -21.44 0.82 41.17
C GLN A 742 -21.14 0.26 42.58
N SER A 743 -21.92 0.60 43.61
CA SER A 743 -21.73 0.10 44.97
C SER A 743 -22.09 -1.38 45.16
N ASN A 744 -22.90 -2.00 44.28
CA ASN A 744 -23.27 -3.42 44.39
C ASN A 744 -22.28 -4.37 43.70
N LEU A 745 -21.52 -3.91 42.70
CA LEU A 745 -20.63 -4.79 41.94
C LEU A 745 -19.47 -5.33 42.79
N ARG A 746 -18.88 -4.50 43.66
CA ARG A 746 -17.82 -4.92 44.58
C ARG A 746 -18.31 -5.97 45.59
N ALA A 747 -19.54 -5.83 46.08
CA ALA A 747 -20.15 -6.79 47.00
C ALA A 747 -20.42 -8.13 46.29
N SER A 748 -20.91 -8.10 45.05
CA SER A 748 -21.12 -9.28 44.21
C SER A 748 -19.81 -10.02 43.91
N ILE A 749 -18.75 -9.29 43.50
CA ILE A 749 -17.41 -9.86 43.30
C ILE A 749 -16.95 -10.54 44.59
N HIS A 750 -17.00 -9.84 45.73
CA HIS A 750 -16.56 -10.38 47.02
C HIS A 750 -17.31 -11.66 47.42
N ASN A 751 -18.63 -11.72 47.20
CA ASN A 751 -19.43 -12.91 47.48
C ASN A 751 -19.06 -14.10 46.59
N ILE A 752 -18.86 -13.88 45.28
CA ILE A 752 -18.42 -14.94 44.34
C ILE A 752 -17.04 -15.47 44.75
N CYS A 753 -16.09 -14.57 45.06
CA CYS A 753 -14.75 -14.94 45.52
C CYS A 753 -14.80 -15.79 46.81
N LYS A 754 -15.69 -15.45 47.76
CA LYS A 754 -15.89 -16.20 49.00
C LYS A 754 -16.47 -17.59 48.76
N HIS A 755 -17.34 -17.74 47.77
CA HIS A 755 -17.88 -19.04 47.35
C HIS A 755 -16.82 -19.92 46.69
N LEU A 756 -16.00 -19.38 45.78
CA LEU A 756 -14.89 -20.10 45.16
C LEU A 756 -13.86 -20.58 46.19
N TYR A 757 -13.56 -19.76 47.20
CA TYR A 757 -12.70 -20.14 48.32
C TYR A 757 -13.24 -21.34 49.11
N LYS A 758 -14.54 -21.31 49.44
CA LYS A 758 -15.20 -22.41 50.18
C LYS A 758 -15.27 -23.69 49.36
N PHE A 759 -15.54 -23.59 48.06
CA PHE A 759 -15.65 -24.75 47.17
C PHE A 759 -14.30 -25.48 47.07
N ASN A 760 -13.20 -24.75 46.89
CA ASN A 760 -11.87 -25.36 46.85
C ASN A 760 -11.43 -25.96 48.20
N GLN A 761 -11.81 -25.38 49.34
CA GLN A 761 -11.55 -26.03 50.65
C GLN A 761 -12.29 -27.37 50.80
N LEU A 762 -13.47 -27.50 50.22
CA LEU A 762 -14.20 -28.77 50.17
C LEU A 762 -13.53 -29.75 49.18
N SER A 763 -13.08 -29.29 48.02
CA SER A 763 -12.36 -30.11 47.03
C SER A 763 -10.98 -30.63 47.49
N ILE A 764 -10.33 -29.93 48.42
CA ILE A 764 -9.05 -30.34 49.04
C ILE A 764 -9.28 -31.26 50.26
N ALA A 765 -10.48 -31.23 50.84
CA ALA A 765 -10.88 -32.08 51.96
C ALA A 765 -11.48 -33.43 51.53
N PHE A 766 -11.86 -33.56 50.26
CA PHE A 766 -12.13 -34.83 49.57
C PHE A 766 -10.87 -35.33 48.87
#